data_AF-A0A5E3WX55-F1
#
_entry.id   AF-A0A5E3WX55-F1
#
_cell.length_a   1.000
_cell.length_b   1.000
_cell.length_c   1.000
_cell.angle_alpha   90.00
_cell.angle_beta   90.00
_cell.angle_gamma   90.00
#
_symmetry.space_group_name_H-M   'P 1'
#
loop_
_entity.id
_entity.type
_entity.pdbx_description
1 polymer ?
#
loop_
_entity_poly.entity_id
_entity_poly.type
_entity_poly.pdbx_seq_one_letter_code
_entity_poly.pdbx_strand_id
1 'polypeptide(L)'
;MSTEPLSNNDGNKNLPSSWYRSDAIYQLERRAIFGKKWLFICHTNRFTKAGEYIRFKMAGYNFFLIKDRDGNINAFHNVCRHRAFPVVGSKQEVEKDPMVEAGQVSILACKFHGWSYTMKGALAKAPLFQDQPHFDASKNGLLPIRTHIDRLGYVYVNMDTSDNYLKWEEQFGDLDNQPRVENFPIDKYKYAFSWSFENCDYNWKTLVDNYNECYHCRVAHPGIASTVDLKTYYVKGSFSYVAHFSPPKPENAAKEENGSIVASFIFPFASITLMPSYAYTMRVVPIDAHRTEMQYDVYRPTDATDEAFDETHKFFVQVEEEDKFLCTNAQKNMEAGVYTTGPLHTRQEHGVIYFQKLVRDALMEHRALEEKEGREINPVLPDGGARSTEDIFWYQHLHPNSAFLPERPPSLLTVPSPAPIYTNMPETREDSVYLAKLAEQAERYEEMVENMKRVASSDQELTVEERNLLSVAYKNVIGARRASWRIVSSIEQKEESKGNEAQVAMIKGYREKIESELAKICEDILDVLEKHLIPSAATGESKVFYHKMMGDYHRYLAEFATGDKRKDSADKSLEAYKAASDVAVTELPPTHPIRLGLALNFSVFYYEILNSPDRACHLAKQAFDDAIAELDTLSEESYKDSTLIMQLLRDNLTLWTSDMQDSDKPADAKDEEAPADEA
;
A
#
# COMPACT_ATOMS: atom_id res chain seq x y z
N MET A 1 5.64 4.65 41.25
CA MET A 1 5.75 3.40 40.46
C MET A 1 7.23 3.02 40.46
N SER A 2 7.54 1.75 40.71
CA SER A 2 8.92 1.25 40.83
C SER A 2 9.80 1.71 39.65
N THR A 3 10.96 2.30 39.96
CA THR A 3 12.00 2.75 39.02
C THR A 3 13.13 1.73 38.90
N GLU A 4 12.92 0.47 39.28
CA GLU A 4 13.93 -0.56 39.06
C GLU A 4 13.94 -0.99 37.58
N PRO A 5 15.13 -1.15 36.96
CA PRO A 5 15.23 -1.73 35.63
C PRO A 5 14.57 -3.11 35.65
N LEU A 6 13.63 -3.34 34.74
CA LEU A 6 12.94 -4.62 34.58
C LEU A 6 13.99 -5.73 34.55
N SER A 7 14.07 -6.50 35.64
CA SER A 7 14.96 -7.64 35.73
C SER A 7 14.69 -8.56 34.54
N ASN A 8 15.74 -9.10 33.94
CA ASN A 8 15.77 -9.91 32.72
C ASN A 8 15.05 -11.29 32.84
N ASN A 9 14.03 -11.37 33.70
CA ASN A 9 13.48 -12.61 34.26
C ASN A 9 11.96 -12.74 34.10
N ASP A 10 11.33 -11.94 33.25
CA ASP A 10 9.97 -12.24 32.78
C ASP A 10 10.06 -13.35 31.72
N GLY A 11 10.13 -14.60 32.19
CA GLY A 11 10.37 -15.79 31.36
C GLY A 11 9.52 -15.85 30.09
N ASN A 12 10.08 -16.36 28.99
CA ASN A 12 9.48 -16.59 27.65
C ASN A 12 8.08 -15.99 27.44
N LYS A 13 7.97 -14.67 27.51
CA LYS A 13 6.74 -13.91 27.28
C LYS A 13 6.96 -13.00 26.08
N ASN A 14 5.89 -12.80 25.35
CA ASN A 14 5.82 -11.84 24.28
C ASN A 14 6.11 -10.42 24.81
N LEU A 15 6.63 -9.52 23.96
CA LEU A 15 6.71 -8.10 24.28
C LEU A 15 5.34 -7.57 24.74
N PRO A 16 5.29 -6.57 25.63
CA PRO A 16 4.02 -5.98 26.02
C PRO A 16 3.27 -5.49 24.79
N SER A 17 1.97 -5.76 24.70
CA SER A 17 1.12 -5.40 23.55
C SER A 17 1.17 -3.91 23.22
N SER A 18 1.46 -3.05 24.21
CA SER A 18 1.68 -1.61 24.00
C SER A 18 2.84 -1.30 23.06
N TRP A 19 3.85 -2.17 22.94
CA TRP A 19 4.98 -1.98 22.02
C TRP A 19 4.56 -2.14 20.55
N TYR A 20 3.43 -2.77 20.29
CA TYR A 20 2.89 -2.97 18.94
C TYR A 20 1.87 -1.90 18.53
N ARG A 21 1.56 -0.92 19.39
CA ARG A 21 0.51 0.08 19.13
C ARG A 21 0.80 1.48 19.68
N SER A 22 2.01 1.70 20.21
CA SER A 22 2.36 2.99 20.83
C SER A 22 3.22 3.81 19.89
N ASP A 23 2.74 5.00 19.55
CA ASP A 23 3.51 5.99 18.79
C ASP A 23 4.83 6.37 19.48
N ALA A 24 4.83 6.47 20.81
CA ALA A 24 6.04 6.79 21.56
C ALA A 24 7.10 5.69 21.44
N ILE A 25 6.69 4.41 21.47
CA ILE A 25 7.59 3.29 21.23
C ILE A 25 8.07 3.32 19.78
N TYR A 26 7.20 3.58 18.81
CA TYR A 26 7.61 3.70 17.41
C TYR A 26 8.63 4.83 17.20
N GLN A 27 8.45 6.00 17.80
CA GLN A 27 9.46 7.07 17.71
C GLN A 27 10.79 6.69 18.36
N LEU A 28 10.77 5.90 19.44
CA LEU A 28 11.99 5.35 20.02
C LEU A 28 12.62 4.30 19.09
N GLU A 29 11.86 3.41 18.47
CA GLU A 29 12.33 2.45 17.46
C GLU A 29 12.99 3.16 16.28
N ARG A 30 12.40 4.26 15.80
CA ARG A 30 12.99 5.10 14.74
C ARG A 30 14.40 5.55 15.09
N ARG A 31 14.66 5.96 16.33
CA ARG A 31 15.99 6.43 16.77
C ARG A 31 16.93 5.29 17.14
N ALA A 32 16.44 4.29 17.86
CA ALA A 32 17.22 3.20 18.44
C ALA A 32 17.56 2.08 17.44
N ILE A 33 16.70 1.88 16.44
CA ILE A 33 16.80 0.80 15.45
C ILE A 33 17.02 1.41 14.06
N PHE A 34 16.01 2.05 13.46
CA PHE A 34 16.06 2.44 12.06
C PHE A 34 17.09 3.55 11.76
N GLY A 35 17.39 4.39 12.74
CA GLY A 35 18.42 5.42 12.63
C GLY A 35 19.84 4.94 12.98
N LYS A 36 20.01 3.79 13.65
CA LYS A 36 21.28 3.37 14.29
C LYS A 36 21.84 2.05 13.76
N LYS A 37 20.98 1.13 13.33
CA LYS A 37 21.35 -0.21 12.88
C LYS A 37 21.54 -0.23 11.36
N TRP A 38 22.33 -1.18 10.88
CA TRP A 38 22.40 -1.49 9.45
C TRP A 38 21.08 -2.09 8.99
N LEU A 39 20.55 -1.54 7.91
CA LEU A 39 19.29 -1.93 7.29
C LEU A 39 19.58 -2.57 5.94
N PHE A 40 19.09 -3.77 5.72
CA PHE A 40 19.11 -4.40 4.40
C PHE A 40 18.20 -3.61 3.45
N ILE A 41 18.69 -3.28 2.25
CA ILE A 41 17.96 -2.46 1.27
C ILE A 41 17.61 -3.26 0.03
N CYS A 42 18.59 -3.71 -0.75
CA CYS A 42 18.34 -4.43 -2.01
C CYS A 42 19.61 -5.15 -2.48
N HIS A 43 19.59 -5.73 -3.67
CA HIS A 43 20.78 -6.29 -4.31
C HIS A 43 21.37 -5.36 -5.38
N THR A 44 22.70 -5.38 -5.54
CA THR A 44 23.44 -4.62 -6.57
C THR A 44 22.94 -4.87 -8.00
N ASN A 45 22.35 -6.04 -8.28
CA ASN A 45 21.76 -6.38 -9.60
C ASN A 45 20.63 -5.44 -10.03
N ARG A 46 20.08 -4.62 -9.13
CA ARG A 46 19.13 -3.58 -9.51
C ARG A 46 19.78 -2.37 -10.20
N PHE A 47 21.12 -2.30 -10.24
CA PHE A 47 21.87 -1.19 -10.84
C PHE A 47 22.79 -1.64 -11.98
N THR A 48 22.34 -1.46 -13.20
CA THR A 48 23.08 -1.80 -14.42
C THR A 48 23.97 -0.66 -14.90
N LYS A 49 23.47 0.58 -14.93
CA LYS A 49 24.14 1.75 -15.54
C LYS A 49 24.43 2.85 -14.54
N ALA A 50 25.43 3.67 -14.84
CA ALA A 50 25.70 4.88 -14.07
C ALA A 50 24.50 5.85 -14.13
N GLY A 51 24.22 6.49 -13.00
CA GLY A 51 23.10 7.38 -12.81
C GLY A 51 21.76 6.70 -12.52
N GLU A 52 21.69 5.37 -12.58
CA GLU A 52 20.52 4.64 -12.10
C GLU A 52 20.39 4.80 -10.59
N TYR A 53 19.21 5.17 -10.15
CA TYR A 53 18.87 5.38 -8.75
C TYR A 53 17.60 4.65 -8.38
N ILE A 54 17.47 4.32 -7.09
CA ILE A 54 16.27 3.74 -6.48
C ILE A 54 15.97 4.52 -5.20
N ARG A 55 14.73 4.95 -5.04
CA ARG A 55 14.20 5.67 -3.88
C ARG A 55 13.65 4.67 -2.87
N PHE A 56 13.77 5.05 -1.60
CA PHE A 56 13.24 4.30 -0.48
C PHE A 56 12.61 5.27 0.52
N LYS A 57 11.46 4.85 1.06
CA LYS A 57 10.81 5.50 2.21
C LYS A 57 10.66 4.45 3.30
N MET A 58 11.48 4.54 4.35
CA MET A 58 11.49 3.56 5.43
C MET A 58 11.46 4.24 6.78
N ALA A 59 10.52 3.85 7.66
CA ALA A 59 10.36 4.45 8.99
C ALA A 59 10.27 6.00 8.94
N GLY A 60 9.61 6.54 7.91
CA GLY A 60 9.50 7.98 7.65
C GLY A 60 10.74 8.67 7.07
N TYR A 61 11.86 7.96 6.85
CA TYR A 61 13.06 8.50 6.22
C TYR A 61 13.01 8.31 4.71
N ASN A 62 13.20 9.41 3.97
CA ASN A 62 13.26 9.39 2.51
C ASN A 62 14.71 9.47 2.04
N PHE A 63 15.15 8.48 1.28
CA PHE A 63 16.51 8.39 0.76
C PHE A 63 16.54 7.71 -0.59
N PHE A 64 17.70 7.73 -1.24
CA PHE A 64 17.91 7.02 -2.50
C PHE A 64 19.32 6.46 -2.56
N LEU A 65 19.46 5.36 -3.29
CA LEU A 65 20.74 4.79 -3.71
C LEU A 65 20.98 5.18 -5.17
N ILE A 66 22.22 5.45 -5.56
CA ILE A 66 22.59 5.78 -6.94
C ILE A 66 23.93 5.13 -7.31
N LYS A 67 24.02 4.55 -8.51
CA LYS A 67 25.28 4.07 -9.08
C LYS A 67 26.05 5.23 -9.71
N ASP A 68 27.24 5.52 -9.22
CA ASP A 68 28.09 6.55 -9.78
C ASP A 68 28.81 6.08 -11.07
N ARG A 69 29.57 6.99 -11.69
CA ARG A 69 30.30 6.71 -12.94
C ARG A 69 31.51 5.80 -12.74
N ASP A 70 31.98 5.64 -11.51
CA ASP A 70 33.07 4.73 -11.15
C ASP A 70 32.54 3.33 -10.78
N GLY A 71 31.21 3.16 -10.76
CA GLY A 71 30.53 1.90 -10.47
C GLY A 71 30.14 1.72 -9.00
N ASN A 72 30.42 2.67 -8.12
CA ASN A 72 30.07 2.58 -6.70
C ASN A 72 28.59 2.92 -6.47
N ILE A 73 27.97 2.26 -5.50
CA ILE A 73 26.62 2.60 -5.04
C ILE A 73 26.74 3.55 -3.85
N ASN A 74 26.21 4.77 -4.01
CA ASN A 74 26.18 5.78 -2.97
C ASN A 74 24.75 5.99 -2.48
N ALA A 75 24.57 6.29 -1.19
CA ALA A 75 23.25 6.55 -0.61
C ALA A 75 23.18 7.97 -0.01
N PHE A 76 22.06 8.65 -0.22
CA PHE A 76 21.82 10.00 0.31
C PHE A 76 20.37 10.18 0.74
N HIS A 77 20.14 11.00 1.76
CA HIS A 77 18.79 11.48 2.02
C HIS A 77 18.27 12.27 0.81
N ASN A 78 17.01 12.07 0.44
CA ASN A 78 16.41 12.73 -0.73
C ASN A 78 15.97 14.16 -0.39
N VAL A 79 16.92 14.99 0.07
CA VAL A 79 16.67 16.30 0.65
C VAL A 79 17.70 17.28 0.10
N CYS A 80 17.26 18.23 -0.73
CA CYS A 80 18.12 19.31 -1.20
C CYS A 80 18.55 20.19 -0.02
N ARG A 81 19.84 20.50 0.08
CA ARG A 81 20.42 21.28 1.17
C ARG A 81 20.01 22.75 1.20
N HIS A 82 19.37 23.25 0.13
CA HIS A 82 18.87 24.63 0.10
C HIS A 82 17.57 24.78 0.90
N ARG A 83 16.49 24.11 0.48
CA ARG A 83 15.14 24.25 1.06
C ARG A 83 14.38 22.91 1.09
N ALA A 84 15.09 21.83 1.39
CA ALA A 84 14.57 20.49 1.63
C ALA A 84 13.80 19.80 0.49
N PHE A 85 13.67 20.42 -0.69
CA PHE A 85 12.97 19.81 -1.81
C PHE A 85 13.65 18.50 -2.28
N PRO A 86 12.89 17.46 -2.68
CA PRO A 86 13.47 16.23 -3.20
C PRO A 86 14.43 16.45 -4.37
N VAL A 87 15.56 15.75 -4.35
CA VAL A 87 16.61 15.87 -5.38
C VAL A 87 16.28 14.96 -6.57
N VAL A 88 15.78 13.76 -6.29
CA VAL A 88 15.28 12.79 -7.27
C VAL A 88 13.78 12.55 -7.07
N GLY A 89 13.07 12.17 -8.14
CA GLY A 89 11.59 12.25 -8.24
C GLY A 89 11.13 13.53 -8.95
N SER A 90 9.91 13.59 -9.51
CA SER A 90 9.51 14.65 -10.48
C SER A 90 8.51 15.72 -10.04
N LYS A 91 8.39 16.73 -10.92
CA LYS A 91 7.38 17.81 -10.96
C LYS A 91 6.30 17.52 -12.03
N GLN A 92 6.44 16.39 -12.73
CA GLN A 92 5.61 15.88 -13.84
C GLN A 92 5.70 14.35 -13.76
N GLU A 93 5.08 13.79 -12.74
CA GLU A 93 4.67 12.40 -12.71
C GLU A 93 3.15 12.53 -12.73
N VAL A 94 2.60 12.39 -13.93
CA VAL A 94 1.17 12.20 -14.13
C VAL A 94 0.73 11.15 -13.14
N GLU A 95 -0.35 11.45 -12.42
CA GLU A 95 -1.04 10.56 -11.51
C GLU A 95 -1.09 9.12 -12.03
N LYS A 96 -0.99 8.17 -11.08
CA LYS A 96 -1.00 6.71 -11.21
C LYS A 96 0.36 6.05 -11.44
N ASP A 97 1.28 6.27 -10.50
CA ASP A 97 1.88 5.18 -9.72
C ASP A 97 2.74 5.80 -8.59
N PRO A 98 2.42 5.61 -7.30
CA PRO A 98 3.35 5.95 -6.23
C PRO A 98 4.69 5.20 -6.31
N MET A 99 4.85 4.25 -7.24
CA MET A 99 6.03 3.41 -7.44
C MET A 99 6.93 3.71 -8.66
N VAL A 100 7.04 4.94 -9.18
CA VAL A 100 8.28 5.27 -9.95
C VAL A 100 9.45 5.43 -8.98
N GLU A 101 9.74 4.40 -8.19
CA GLU A 101 10.79 4.37 -7.18
C GLU A 101 12.18 4.42 -7.80
N ALA A 102 12.33 3.97 -9.05
CA ALA A 102 13.61 3.92 -9.74
C ALA A 102 13.65 4.81 -10.99
N GLY A 103 14.85 5.25 -11.37
CA GLY A 103 15.05 6.00 -12.60
C GLY A 103 16.51 6.18 -12.93
N GLN A 104 16.80 6.96 -13.97
CA GLN A 104 18.17 7.28 -14.36
C GLN A 104 18.34 8.80 -14.51
N VAL A 105 19.44 9.34 -13.98
CA VAL A 105 19.80 10.75 -14.11
C VAL A 105 21.23 10.92 -14.64
N SER A 106 21.43 11.92 -15.49
CA SER A 106 22.78 12.36 -15.87
C SER A 106 23.40 13.32 -14.83
N ILE A 107 22.55 14.06 -14.10
CA ILE A 107 22.88 15.05 -13.08
C ILE A 107 21.82 14.99 -11.98
N LEU A 108 22.24 15.01 -10.71
CA LEU A 108 21.34 15.19 -9.56
C LEU A 108 21.01 16.68 -9.42
N ALA A 109 19.89 17.14 -9.99
CA ALA A 109 19.49 18.54 -9.98
C ALA A 109 18.16 18.75 -9.28
N CYS A 110 18.17 19.57 -8.22
CA CYS A 110 16.97 19.94 -7.48
C CYS A 110 16.00 20.76 -8.35
N LYS A 111 14.76 20.29 -8.46
CA LYS A 111 13.73 20.90 -9.32
C LYS A 111 13.11 22.19 -8.75
N PHE A 112 13.52 22.60 -7.55
CA PHE A 112 13.04 23.85 -6.95
C PHE A 112 13.83 25.07 -7.45
N HIS A 113 15.15 25.07 -7.25
CA HIS A 113 16.00 26.23 -7.57
C HIS A 113 17.27 25.85 -8.35
N GLY A 114 17.35 24.62 -8.88
CA GLY A 114 18.45 24.21 -9.77
C GLY A 114 19.80 23.97 -9.08
N TRP A 115 19.84 23.80 -7.75
CA TRP A 115 21.04 23.30 -7.08
C TRP A 115 21.34 21.90 -7.58
N SER A 116 22.56 21.67 -8.06
CA SER A 116 22.98 20.39 -8.60
C SER A 116 24.15 19.78 -7.84
N TYR A 117 24.15 18.46 -7.76
CA TYR A 117 25.07 17.66 -6.99
C TYR A 117 25.75 16.62 -7.89
N THR A 118 26.97 16.22 -7.53
CA THR A 118 27.63 15.08 -8.15
C THR A 118 26.97 13.78 -7.67
N MET A 119 27.18 12.66 -8.38
CA MET A 119 26.70 11.33 -7.93
C MET A 119 27.38 10.86 -6.63
N LYS A 120 28.41 11.56 -6.16
CA LYS A 120 29.07 11.38 -4.86
C LYS A 120 28.56 12.37 -3.80
N GLY A 121 27.50 13.11 -4.09
CA GLY A 121 26.81 14.01 -3.16
C GLY A 121 27.40 15.42 -3.02
N ALA A 122 28.57 15.70 -3.57
CA ALA A 122 29.16 17.05 -3.49
C ALA A 122 28.30 18.08 -4.26
N LEU A 123 28.13 19.28 -3.71
CA LEU A 123 27.44 20.37 -4.41
C LEU A 123 28.28 20.82 -5.61
N ALA A 124 27.76 20.60 -6.82
CA ALA A 124 28.42 20.95 -8.07
C ALA A 124 28.09 22.39 -8.51
N LYS A 125 26.83 22.81 -8.34
CA LYS A 125 26.39 24.16 -8.71
C LYS A 125 25.25 24.64 -7.82
N ALA A 126 25.38 25.87 -7.32
CA ALA A 126 24.29 26.64 -6.74
C ALA A 126 24.11 27.92 -7.58
N PRO A 127 23.04 28.03 -8.39
CA PRO A 127 22.80 29.23 -9.21
C PRO A 127 22.72 30.50 -8.36
N LEU A 128 23.46 31.55 -8.74
CA LEU A 128 23.49 32.88 -8.08
C LEU A 128 24.12 32.92 -6.68
N PHE A 129 24.80 31.84 -6.27
CA PHE A 129 25.51 31.76 -4.99
C PHE A 129 27.02 32.06 -5.09
N GLN A 130 27.55 32.34 -6.28
CA GLN A 130 28.99 32.52 -6.52
C GLN A 130 29.57 33.69 -5.72
N ASP A 131 28.82 34.78 -5.60
CA ASP A 131 29.26 36.03 -4.96
C ASP A 131 28.59 36.26 -3.59
N GLN A 132 27.86 35.27 -3.05
CA GLN A 132 27.14 35.42 -1.79
C GLN A 132 28.11 35.39 -0.60
N PRO A 133 28.14 36.43 0.25
CA PRO A 133 28.99 36.44 1.43
C PRO A 133 28.68 35.24 2.34
N HIS A 134 29.73 34.64 2.91
CA HIS A 134 29.65 33.52 3.86
C HIS A 134 29.05 32.22 3.31
N PHE A 135 28.81 32.10 2.00
CA PHE A 135 28.42 30.84 1.39
C PHE A 135 29.63 29.94 1.13
N ASP A 136 29.59 28.71 1.63
CA ASP A 136 30.61 27.70 1.40
C ASP A 136 29.97 26.46 0.75
N ALA A 137 30.23 26.27 -0.54
CA ALA A 137 29.68 25.15 -1.31
C ALA A 137 30.11 23.78 -0.74
N SER A 138 31.30 23.69 -0.13
CA SER A 138 31.83 22.43 0.41
C SER A 138 31.02 21.90 1.60
N LYS A 139 30.34 22.79 2.33
CA LYS A 139 29.47 22.45 3.48
C LYS A 139 28.04 22.07 3.09
N ASN A 140 27.72 22.15 1.80
CA ASN A 140 26.36 22.05 1.27
C ASN A 140 26.16 20.86 0.33
N GLY A 141 27.00 19.82 0.42
CA GLY A 141 26.75 18.52 -0.23
C GLY A 141 25.52 17.81 0.35
N LEU A 142 24.95 16.86 -0.41
CA LEU A 142 23.87 15.99 0.05
C LEU A 142 24.25 15.30 1.37
N LEU A 143 23.25 15.02 2.20
CA LEU A 143 23.43 14.31 3.46
C LEU A 143 23.70 12.83 3.14
N PRO A 144 24.95 12.34 3.34
CA PRO A 144 25.31 10.99 2.97
C PRO A 144 24.73 9.98 3.98
N ILE A 145 24.38 8.81 3.47
CA ILE A 145 24.01 7.64 4.27
C ILE A 145 25.13 6.61 4.07
N ARG A 146 25.54 5.96 5.16
CA ARG A 146 26.60 4.95 5.09
C ARG A 146 26.10 3.76 4.30
N THR A 147 26.91 3.23 3.39
CA THR A 147 26.56 2.10 2.53
C THR A 147 27.58 0.99 2.73
N HIS A 148 27.10 -0.26 2.81
CA HIS A 148 27.92 -1.47 2.79
C HIS A 148 27.38 -2.41 1.73
N ILE A 149 28.25 -3.07 0.99
CA ILE A 149 27.90 -4.13 0.04
C ILE A 149 28.61 -5.39 0.52
N ASP A 150 27.84 -6.40 0.89
CA ASP A 150 28.41 -7.66 1.39
C ASP A 150 29.04 -8.50 0.26
N ARG A 151 29.67 -9.63 0.62
CA ARG A 151 30.32 -10.52 -0.36
C ARG A 151 29.35 -11.06 -1.42
N LEU A 152 28.06 -11.12 -1.10
CA LEU A 152 27.03 -11.63 -1.98
C LEU A 152 26.43 -10.52 -2.86
N GLY A 153 26.80 -9.26 -2.67
CA GLY A 153 26.31 -8.13 -3.45
C GLY A 153 25.02 -7.49 -2.90
N TYR A 154 24.61 -7.85 -1.67
CA TYR A 154 23.50 -7.18 -1.00
C TYR A 154 23.93 -5.84 -0.40
N VAL A 155 23.09 -4.84 -0.57
CA VAL A 155 23.33 -3.47 -0.17
C VAL A 155 22.62 -3.18 1.15
N TYR A 156 23.39 -2.69 2.12
CA TYR A 156 22.92 -2.26 3.42
C TYR A 156 23.21 -0.78 3.62
N VAL A 157 22.36 -0.11 4.39
CA VAL A 157 22.58 1.28 4.77
C VAL A 157 22.54 1.48 6.27
N ASN A 158 23.29 2.46 6.77
CA ASN A 158 23.23 2.92 8.15
C ASN A 158 23.13 4.45 8.17
N MET A 159 22.10 4.96 8.84
CA MET A 159 21.77 6.39 8.89
C MET A 159 22.51 7.13 10.02
N ASP A 160 23.23 6.44 10.89
CA ASP A 160 23.96 7.02 12.01
C ASP A 160 25.11 7.90 11.50
N THR A 161 24.98 9.20 11.76
CA THR A 161 25.95 10.21 11.35
C THR A 161 27.15 10.31 12.29
N SER A 162 27.11 9.65 13.46
CA SER A 162 28.19 9.69 14.44
C SER A 162 29.44 8.94 13.95
N ASP A 163 30.59 9.30 14.50
CA ASP A 163 31.86 8.62 14.22
C ASP A 163 31.94 7.22 14.87
N ASN A 164 31.17 7.00 15.94
CA ASN A 164 31.11 5.75 16.70
C ASN A 164 29.96 4.83 16.25
N TYR A 165 29.55 4.93 14.98
CA TYR A 165 28.50 4.08 14.42
C TYR A 165 28.88 2.59 14.46
N LEU A 166 27.87 1.74 14.64
CA LEU A 166 27.98 0.27 14.63
C LEU A 166 28.55 -0.21 13.29
N LYS A 167 29.60 -1.03 13.28
CA LYS A 167 30.13 -1.60 12.03
C LYS A 167 29.26 -2.74 11.51
N TRP A 168 29.31 -3.00 10.21
CA TRP A 168 28.44 -4.02 9.59
C TRP A 168 28.80 -5.42 10.11
N GLU A 169 30.10 -5.69 10.23
CA GLU A 169 30.67 -6.94 10.74
C GLU A 169 30.33 -7.17 12.22
N GLU A 170 30.22 -6.10 13.01
CA GLU A 170 29.78 -6.16 14.41
C GLU A 170 28.29 -6.54 14.51
N GLN A 171 27.46 -6.10 13.57
CA GLN A 171 26.02 -6.39 13.57
C GLN A 171 25.70 -7.78 13.01
N PHE A 172 26.35 -8.18 11.92
CA PHE A 172 25.96 -9.36 11.15
C PHE A 172 26.98 -10.49 11.13
N GLY A 173 28.21 -10.24 11.59
CA GLY A 173 29.23 -11.27 11.77
C GLY A 173 29.49 -12.08 10.49
N ASP A 174 29.10 -13.35 10.52
CA ASP A 174 29.31 -14.34 9.46
C ASP A 174 28.16 -14.44 8.45
N LEU A 175 27.17 -13.52 8.47
CA LEU A 175 25.95 -13.58 7.65
C LEU A 175 26.21 -13.96 6.17
N ASP A 176 27.17 -13.30 5.53
CA ASP A 176 27.51 -13.46 4.11
C ASP A 176 28.55 -14.57 3.84
N ASN A 177 29.07 -15.21 4.88
CA ASN A 177 30.08 -16.27 4.83
C ASN A 177 29.56 -17.64 5.32
N GLN A 178 28.24 -17.78 5.47
CA GLN A 178 27.63 -19.04 5.89
C GLN A 178 27.79 -20.10 4.77
N PRO A 179 28.23 -21.33 5.07
CA PRO A 179 28.38 -22.38 4.05
C PRO A 179 27.09 -22.66 3.26
N ARG A 180 25.91 -22.46 3.87
CA ARG A 180 24.61 -22.68 3.21
C ARG A 180 24.34 -21.74 2.03
N VAL A 181 24.98 -20.57 1.95
CA VAL A 181 24.80 -19.64 0.82
C VAL A 181 25.66 -20.01 -0.40
N GLU A 182 26.66 -20.89 -0.23
CA GLU A 182 27.62 -21.22 -1.30
C GLU A 182 26.96 -21.92 -2.50
N ASN A 183 25.88 -22.66 -2.28
CA ASN A 183 25.11 -23.34 -3.33
C ASN A 183 24.24 -22.38 -4.17
N PHE A 184 24.17 -21.10 -3.80
CA PHE A 184 23.35 -20.07 -4.44
C PHE A 184 24.23 -18.94 -4.98
N PRO A 185 25.07 -19.22 -6.01
CA PRO A 185 26.00 -18.23 -6.54
C PRO A 185 25.21 -17.12 -7.25
N ILE A 186 25.41 -15.89 -6.79
CA ILE A 186 24.54 -14.75 -7.12
C ILE A 186 24.54 -14.35 -8.60
N ASP A 187 25.61 -14.65 -9.34
CA ASP A 187 25.73 -14.43 -10.77
C ASP A 187 24.73 -15.28 -11.59
N LYS A 188 24.20 -16.35 -10.98
CA LYS A 188 23.10 -17.14 -11.56
C LYS A 188 21.72 -16.54 -11.31
N TYR A 189 21.60 -15.42 -10.60
CA TYR A 189 20.30 -14.81 -10.28
C TYR A 189 20.19 -13.44 -10.94
N LYS A 190 19.12 -13.23 -11.70
CA LYS A 190 18.81 -11.95 -12.32
C LYS A 190 17.62 -11.32 -11.63
N TYR A 191 17.66 -10.01 -11.41
CA TYR A 191 16.47 -9.29 -10.96
C TYR A 191 15.35 -9.48 -12.00
N ALA A 192 14.17 -9.88 -11.52
CA ALA A 192 13.00 -10.09 -12.35
C ALA A 192 12.06 -8.88 -12.24
N PHE A 193 11.55 -8.63 -11.03
CA PHE A 193 10.62 -7.54 -10.74
C PHE A 193 10.55 -7.28 -9.23
N SER A 194 9.89 -6.19 -8.84
CA SER A 194 9.54 -5.86 -7.46
C SER A 194 8.02 -5.76 -7.36
N TRP A 195 7.49 -6.03 -6.18
CA TRP A 195 6.06 -5.89 -5.88
C TRP A 195 5.87 -5.61 -4.38
N SER A 196 4.69 -5.13 -3.97
CA SER A 196 4.39 -4.89 -2.55
C SER A 196 2.94 -5.23 -2.20
N PHE A 197 2.71 -5.49 -0.91
CA PHE A 197 1.37 -5.47 -0.33
C PHE A 197 1.14 -4.15 0.41
N GLU A 198 0.20 -3.36 -0.11
CA GLU A 198 -0.35 -2.19 0.57
C GLU A 198 -1.42 -2.59 1.59
N ASN A 199 -1.92 -1.64 2.40
CA ASN A 199 -2.97 -1.87 3.40
C ASN A 199 -2.63 -2.98 4.41
N CYS A 200 -1.38 -3.02 4.88
CA CYS A 200 -0.98 -3.90 5.97
C CYS A 200 -1.17 -3.18 7.30
N ASP A 201 -2.39 -3.28 7.85
CA ASP A 201 -2.82 -2.63 9.10
C ASP A 201 -2.34 -3.37 10.34
N TYR A 202 -1.02 -3.54 10.43
CA TYR A 202 -0.33 -4.08 11.59
C TYR A 202 1.06 -3.50 11.77
N ASN A 203 1.53 -3.52 13.01
CA ASN A 203 2.89 -3.12 13.37
C ASN A 203 3.92 -4.04 12.70
N TRP A 204 5.04 -3.46 12.28
CA TRP A 204 6.11 -4.20 11.58
C TRP A 204 6.60 -5.43 12.37
N LYS A 205 6.64 -5.33 13.70
CA LYS A 205 7.05 -6.44 14.58
C LYS A 205 6.10 -7.63 14.52
N THR A 206 4.81 -7.40 14.26
CA THR A 206 3.79 -8.47 14.19
C THR A 206 4.12 -9.48 13.10
N LEU A 207 4.49 -9.00 11.90
CA LEU A 207 4.91 -9.88 10.80
C LEU A 207 6.31 -10.44 11.01
N VAL A 208 7.21 -9.70 11.64
CA VAL A 208 8.55 -10.23 11.96
C VAL A 208 8.47 -11.34 13.01
N ASP A 209 7.60 -11.22 14.01
CA ASP A 209 7.30 -12.30 14.96
C ASP A 209 6.77 -13.52 14.19
N ASN A 210 5.78 -13.33 13.30
CA ASN A 210 5.21 -14.40 12.45
C ASN A 210 6.28 -15.10 11.59
N TYR A 211 7.14 -14.34 10.90
CA TYR A 211 8.16 -14.90 10.01
C TYR A 211 9.19 -15.77 10.74
N ASN A 212 9.55 -15.43 11.98
CA ASN A 212 10.64 -16.08 12.72
C ASN A 212 10.22 -17.37 13.46
N GLU A 213 9.09 -17.95 13.09
CA GLU A 213 8.62 -19.26 13.55
C GLU A 213 7.82 -19.98 12.46
N CYS A 214 7.49 -21.25 12.69
CA CYS A 214 6.62 -22.02 11.79
C CYS A 214 5.66 -22.92 12.59
N TYR A 215 5.34 -22.48 13.80
CA TYR A 215 4.35 -23.09 14.67
C TYR A 215 2.94 -22.91 14.09
N HIS A 216 2.64 -21.73 13.51
CA HIS A 216 1.38 -21.47 12.82
C HIS A 216 1.25 -22.22 11.49
N CYS A 217 2.37 -22.55 10.83
CA CYS A 217 2.38 -23.10 9.47
C CYS A 217 1.49 -24.32 9.28
N ARG A 218 1.40 -25.21 10.27
CA ARG A 218 0.54 -26.41 10.20
C ARG A 218 -0.95 -26.06 10.09
N VAL A 219 -1.36 -24.94 10.68
CA VAL A 219 -2.75 -24.49 10.75
C VAL A 219 -3.07 -23.55 9.59
N ALA A 220 -2.16 -22.62 9.29
CA ALA A 220 -2.41 -21.53 8.37
C ALA A 220 -1.94 -21.77 6.93
N HIS A 221 -0.92 -22.61 6.72
CA HIS A 221 -0.30 -22.82 5.40
C HIS A 221 -0.38 -24.29 4.96
N PRO A 222 -1.54 -24.76 4.44
CA PRO A 222 -1.68 -26.12 3.91
C PRO A 222 -0.60 -26.47 2.87
N GLY A 223 -0.22 -25.48 2.04
CA GLY A 223 0.83 -25.61 1.03
C GLY A 223 2.20 -25.91 1.63
N ILE A 224 2.68 -25.08 2.58
CA ILE A 224 3.97 -25.28 3.27
C ILE A 224 3.99 -26.60 4.06
N ALA A 225 2.90 -26.92 4.77
CA ALA A 225 2.79 -28.15 5.54
C ALA A 225 2.84 -29.43 4.67
N SER A 226 2.54 -29.31 3.36
CA SER A 226 2.62 -30.41 2.41
C SER A 226 4.06 -30.70 1.97
N THR A 227 4.94 -29.69 1.88
CA THR A 227 6.29 -29.78 1.29
C THR A 227 7.41 -29.89 2.34
N VAL A 228 7.31 -29.15 3.44
CA VAL A 228 8.35 -29.05 4.48
C VAL A 228 8.11 -30.06 5.60
N ASP A 229 9.17 -30.69 6.11
CA ASP A 229 9.08 -31.47 7.34
C ASP A 229 9.13 -30.55 8.58
N LEU A 230 7.95 -30.07 8.97
CA LEU A 230 7.79 -29.19 10.14
C LEU A 230 8.26 -29.82 11.47
N LYS A 231 8.49 -31.15 11.53
CA LYS A 231 9.05 -31.78 12.74
C LYS A 231 10.55 -31.54 12.89
N THR A 232 11.25 -31.36 11.78
CA THR A 232 12.70 -31.16 11.72
C THR A 232 13.07 -29.72 11.38
N TYR A 233 12.08 -28.87 11.05
CA TYR A 233 12.25 -27.41 10.98
C TYR A 233 12.81 -26.85 12.30
N TYR A 234 13.79 -25.95 12.17
CA TYR A 234 14.27 -25.14 13.28
C TYR A 234 14.90 -23.85 12.77
N VAL A 235 15.13 -22.90 13.67
CA VAL A 235 15.86 -21.67 13.37
C VAL A 235 17.10 -21.54 14.24
N LYS A 236 17.99 -20.62 13.88
CA LYS A 236 19.17 -20.30 14.69
C LYS A 236 19.45 -18.82 14.63
N GLY A 237 19.22 -18.14 15.76
CA GLY A 237 19.66 -16.76 15.96
C GLY A 237 21.17 -16.68 16.10
N SER A 238 21.80 -15.73 15.41
CA SER A 238 23.22 -15.42 15.50
C SER A 238 23.43 -13.94 15.18
N PHE A 239 24.32 -13.26 15.89
CA PHE A 239 24.54 -11.81 15.75
C PHE A 239 23.20 -11.03 15.69
N SER A 240 22.84 -10.46 14.55
CA SER A 240 21.54 -9.81 14.31
C SER A 240 20.77 -10.43 13.14
N TYR A 241 20.84 -11.74 12.98
CA TYR A 241 20.06 -12.47 11.98
C TYR A 241 19.50 -13.79 12.56
N VAL A 242 18.51 -14.37 11.89
CA VAL A 242 17.96 -15.69 12.20
C VAL A 242 18.03 -16.55 10.95
N ALA A 243 18.80 -17.64 11.00
CA ALA A 243 18.88 -18.61 9.90
C ALA A 243 17.80 -19.68 10.03
N HIS A 244 17.08 -19.96 8.95
CA HIS A 244 16.03 -20.97 8.91
C HIS A 244 16.56 -22.25 8.28
N PHE A 245 16.25 -23.38 8.90
CA PHE A 245 16.61 -24.71 8.43
C PHE A 245 15.32 -25.51 8.25
N SER A 246 14.97 -25.74 6.99
CA SER A 246 13.72 -26.38 6.58
C SER A 246 14.02 -27.63 5.74
N PRO A 247 14.31 -28.78 6.37
CA PRO A 247 14.52 -30.01 5.64
C PRO A 247 13.26 -30.41 4.84
N PRO A 248 13.39 -30.84 3.57
CA PRO A 248 12.27 -31.38 2.84
C PRO A 248 11.83 -32.70 3.46
N LYS A 249 10.57 -33.10 3.23
CA LYS A 249 10.12 -34.44 3.60
C LYS A 249 10.90 -35.52 2.84
N PRO A 250 11.13 -36.72 3.42
CA PRO A 250 11.91 -37.78 2.79
C PRO A 250 11.46 -38.15 1.38
N GLU A 251 10.15 -38.15 1.12
CA GLU A 251 9.55 -38.39 -0.20
C GLU A 251 9.90 -37.34 -1.26
N ASN A 252 10.32 -36.13 -0.83
CA ASN A 252 10.72 -35.02 -1.69
C ASN A 252 12.25 -34.86 -1.79
N ALA A 253 13.03 -35.60 -1.00
CA ALA A 253 14.49 -35.44 -0.91
C ALA A 253 15.23 -35.68 -2.25
N ALA A 254 14.69 -36.55 -3.12
CA ALA A 254 15.28 -36.84 -4.43
C ALA A 254 15.04 -35.73 -5.48
N LYS A 255 14.15 -34.76 -5.22
CA LYS A 255 13.83 -33.67 -6.15
C LYS A 255 14.78 -32.46 -6.02
N GLU A 256 15.69 -32.47 -5.05
CA GLU A 256 16.44 -31.28 -4.63
C GLU A 256 17.96 -31.52 -4.57
N GLU A 257 18.52 -32.15 -5.61
CA GLU A 257 19.96 -32.46 -5.74
C GLU A 257 20.87 -31.22 -5.64
N ASN A 258 20.31 -30.00 -5.75
CA ASN A 258 21.01 -28.70 -5.65
C ASN A 258 20.71 -27.87 -4.38
N GLY A 259 20.05 -28.46 -3.37
CA GLY A 259 19.66 -27.78 -2.12
C GLY A 259 18.21 -27.28 -2.12
N SER A 260 17.58 -27.26 -0.93
CA SER A 260 16.13 -27.06 -0.78
C SER A 260 15.72 -25.58 -0.78
N ILE A 261 16.11 -24.86 0.26
CA ILE A 261 15.77 -23.47 0.51
C ILE A 261 16.75 -22.88 1.53
N VAL A 262 17.23 -21.66 1.29
CA VAL A 262 18.07 -20.91 2.22
C VAL A 262 17.34 -19.63 2.59
N ALA A 263 16.67 -19.64 3.73
CA ALA A 263 15.94 -18.50 4.27
C ALA A 263 16.68 -17.89 5.47
N SER A 264 16.72 -16.57 5.52
CA SER A 264 17.38 -15.81 6.59
C SER A 264 16.59 -14.55 6.88
N PHE A 265 16.15 -14.39 8.12
CA PHE A 265 15.71 -13.09 8.60
C PHE A 265 16.92 -12.23 8.97
N ILE A 266 16.90 -10.96 8.59
CA ILE A 266 17.94 -9.97 8.80
C ILE A 266 17.31 -8.83 9.62
N PHE A 267 17.78 -8.68 10.86
CA PHE A 267 17.30 -7.62 11.73
C PHE A 267 17.64 -6.24 11.11
N PRO A 268 16.68 -5.30 11.08
CA PRO A 268 15.44 -5.33 11.84
C PRO A 268 14.21 -5.89 11.13
N PHE A 269 14.12 -5.83 9.80
CA PHE A 269 12.82 -6.00 9.13
C PHE A 269 12.88 -6.79 7.83
N ALA A 270 14.03 -7.32 7.45
CA ALA A 270 14.21 -7.89 6.11
C ALA A 270 14.39 -9.41 6.17
N SER A 271 14.18 -10.07 5.03
CA SER A 271 14.60 -11.45 4.86
C SER A 271 15.14 -11.70 3.46
N ILE A 272 15.95 -12.75 3.34
CA ILE A 272 16.47 -13.27 2.08
C ILE A 272 16.11 -14.74 2.01
N THR A 273 15.44 -15.12 0.91
CA THR A 273 15.07 -16.50 0.60
C THR A 273 15.65 -16.87 -0.76
N LEU A 274 16.49 -17.91 -0.79
CA LEU A 274 17.13 -18.43 -1.99
C LEU A 274 16.66 -19.86 -2.26
N MET A 275 16.22 -20.14 -3.49
CA MET A 275 15.81 -21.46 -3.95
C MET A 275 16.29 -21.69 -5.40
N PRO A 276 16.45 -22.94 -5.84
CA PRO A 276 16.97 -23.25 -7.18
C PRO A 276 16.11 -22.72 -8.34
N SER A 277 14.80 -22.54 -8.14
CA SER A 277 13.85 -22.03 -9.14
C SER A 277 13.45 -20.57 -8.94
N TYR A 278 13.75 -19.99 -7.77
CA TYR A 278 13.20 -18.70 -7.33
C TYR A 278 14.02 -18.11 -6.19
N ALA A 279 14.21 -16.80 -6.15
CA ALA A 279 14.74 -16.15 -4.97
C ALA A 279 14.01 -14.83 -4.75
N TYR A 280 13.84 -14.43 -3.49
CA TYR A 280 13.28 -13.14 -3.18
C TYR A 280 13.85 -12.57 -1.89
N THR A 281 13.74 -11.26 -1.76
CA THR A 281 14.03 -10.56 -0.51
C THR A 281 12.79 -9.80 -0.08
N MET A 282 12.39 -9.95 1.18
CA MET A 282 11.27 -9.22 1.76
C MET A 282 11.79 -8.09 2.65
N ARG A 283 11.06 -6.99 2.69
CA ARG A 283 11.23 -5.90 3.66
C ARG A 283 9.88 -5.57 4.28
N VAL A 284 9.81 -5.64 5.60
CA VAL A 284 8.64 -5.29 6.42
C VAL A 284 8.76 -3.83 6.83
N VAL A 285 8.45 -2.91 5.91
CA VAL A 285 8.76 -1.48 6.05
C VAL A 285 7.72 -0.79 6.93
N PRO A 286 8.09 -0.29 8.12
CA PRO A 286 7.13 0.42 8.96
C PRO A 286 6.75 1.77 8.34
N ILE A 287 5.45 2.04 8.31
CA ILE A 287 4.89 3.33 7.94
C ILE A 287 4.72 4.16 9.23
N ASP A 288 4.03 3.59 10.21
CA ASP A 288 3.79 4.16 11.54
C ASP A 288 3.69 3.04 12.61
N ALA A 289 3.22 3.36 13.82
CA ALA A 289 3.09 2.39 14.90
C ALA A 289 2.05 1.29 14.64
N HIS A 290 1.17 1.48 13.66
CA HIS A 290 0.01 0.64 13.41
C HIS A 290 0.01 0.03 12.01
N ARG A 291 0.81 0.56 11.08
CA ARG A 291 0.83 0.16 9.67
C ARG A 291 2.23 -0.08 9.14
N THR A 292 2.29 -1.00 8.18
CA THR A 292 3.51 -1.45 7.51
C THR A 292 3.24 -1.59 6.01
N GLU A 293 4.30 -1.69 5.22
CA GLU A 293 4.24 -2.15 3.83
C GLU A 293 5.17 -3.36 3.67
N MET A 294 4.68 -4.45 3.06
CA MET A 294 5.53 -5.60 2.72
C MET A 294 6.08 -5.39 1.31
N GLN A 295 7.38 -5.20 1.17
CA GLN A 295 8.02 -4.94 -0.12
C GLN A 295 8.92 -6.11 -0.52
N TYR A 296 8.89 -6.48 -1.79
CA TYR A 296 9.60 -7.64 -2.33
C TYR A 296 10.44 -7.26 -3.54
N ASP A 297 11.67 -7.78 -3.59
CA ASP A 297 12.46 -7.85 -4.82
C ASP A 297 12.63 -9.32 -5.20
N VAL A 298 12.22 -9.68 -6.42
CA VAL A 298 12.21 -11.05 -6.93
C VAL A 298 13.36 -11.25 -7.90
N TYR A 299 14.03 -12.38 -7.78
CA TYR A 299 15.18 -12.77 -8.58
C TYR A 299 14.93 -14.14 -9.21
N ARG A 300 15.20 -14.22 -10.51
CA ARG A 300 15.06 -15.43 -11.30
C ARG A 300 16.42 -16.09 -11.52
N PRO A 301 16.58 -17.37 -11.16
CA PRO A 301 17.73 -18.17 -11.56
C PRO A 301 17.83 -18.27 -13.10
N THR A 302 19.04 -18.20 -13.64
CA THR A 302 19.28 -18.19 -15.09
C THR A 302 18.89 -19.48 -15.80
N ASP A 303 18.83 -20.59 -15.07
CA ASP A 303 18.50 -21.94 -15.52
C ASP A 303 17.08 -22.38 -15.14
N ALA A 304 16.30 -21.54 -14.46
CA ALA A 304 14.90 -21.83 -14.13
C ALA A 304 13.99 -21.73 -15.37
N THR A 305 13.14 -22.75 -15.59
CA THR A 305 12.07 -22.72 -16.59
C THR A 305 11.00 -21.68 -16.20
N ASP A 306 10.25 -21.17 -17.18
CA ASP A 306 9.14 -20.24 -16.91
C ASP A 306 8.12 -20.87 -15.96
N GLU A 307 7.74 -22.12 -16.24
CA GLU A 307 6.77 -22.88 -15.43
C GLU A 307 7.21 -23.00 -13.97
N ALA A 308 8.45 -23.42 -13.69
CA ALA A 308 8.94 -23.60 -12.33
C ALA A 308 9.04 -22.28 -11.57
N PHE A 309 9.47 -21.20 -12.25
CA PHE A 309 9.55 -19.87 -11.67
C PHE A 309 8.15 -19.32 -11.33
N ASP A 310 7.21 -19.43 -12.26
CA ASP A 310 5.84 -18.91 -12.09
C ASP A 310 5.04 -19.70 -11.05
N GLU A 311 5.19 -21.02 -10.99
CA GLU A 311 4.57 -21.85 -9.96
C GLU A 311 5.10 -21.49 -8.57
N THR A 312 6.42 -21.37 -8.43
CA THR A 312 7.04 -20.99 -7.14
C THR A 312 6.61 -19.58 -6.74
N HIS A 313 6.55 -18.63 -7.67
CA HIS A 313 6.10 -17.26 -7.40
C HIS A 313 4.65 -17.24 -6.88
N LYS A 314 3.73 -17.91 -7.56
CA LYS A 314 2.31 -17.99 -7.15
C LYS A 314 2.16 -18.58 -5.75
N PHE A 315 2.94 -19.63 -5.46
CA PHE A 315 2.94 -20.27 -4.15
C PHE A 315 3.34 -19.29 -3.02
N PHE A 316 4.44 -18.55 -3.19
CA PHE A 316 4.86 -17.60 -2.15
C PHE A 316 3.91 -16.41 -2.02
N VAL A 317 3.36 -15.88 -3.12
CA VAL A 317 2.35 -14.82 -3.04
C VAL A 317 1.16 -15.28 -2.18
N GLN A 318 0.68 -16.51 -2.37
CA GLN A 318 -0.39 -17.06 -1.54
C GLN A 318 -0.01 -17.16 -0.06
N VAL A 319 1.18 -17.67 0.27
CA VAL A 319 1.64 -17.79 1.67
C VAL A 319 1.71 -16.41 2.34
N GLU A 320 2.23 -15.41 1.63
CA GLU A 320 2.36 -14.05 2.15
C GLU A 320 0.98 -13.36 2.32
N GLU A 321 -0.02 -13.69 1.49
CA GLU A 321 -1.42 -13.26 1.69
C GLU A 321 -2.04 -13.88 2.95
N GLU A 322 -1.79 -15.17 3.20
CA GLU A 322 -2.23 -15.88 4.40
C GLU A 322 -1.63 -15.24 5.66
N ASP A 323 -0.32 -14.93 5.64
CA ASP A 323 0.37 -14.25 6.75
C ASP A 323 -0.14 -12.83 7.00
N LYS A 324 -0.39 -12.06 5.94
CA LYS A 324 -1.00 -10.73 6.05
C LYS A 324 -2.36 -10.80 6.75
N PHE A 325 -3.18 -11.79 6.43
CA PHE A 325 -4.47 -12.01 7.09
C PHE A 325 -4.30 -12.29 8.59
N LEU A 326 -3.37 -13.17 8.97
CA LEU A 326 -3.09 -13.47 10.38
C LEU A 326 -2.65 -12.22 11.15
N CYS A 327 -1.65 -11.51 10.63
CA CYS A 327 -1.08 -10.32 11.27
C CYS A 327 -2.13 -9.22 11.46
N THR A 328 -2.97 -8.98 10.45
CA THR A 328 -4.04 -7.97 10.51
C THR A 328 -5.03 -8.27 11.62
N ASN A 329 -5.47 -9.51 11.77
CA ASN A 329 -6.44 -9.89 12.78
C ASN A 329 -5.83 -9.98 14.19
N ALA A 330 -4.54 -10.35 14.30
CA ALA A 330 -3.80 -10.27 15.54
C ALA A 330 -3.68 -8.82 16.03
N GLN A 331 -3.32 -7.90 15.12
CA GLN A 331 -3.22 -6.47 15.45
C GLN A 331 -4.56 -5.91 15.94
N LYS A 332 -5.68 -6.19 15.26
CA LYS A 332 -7.02 -5.74 15.71
C LYS A 332 -7.31 -6.09 17.17
N ASN A 333 -6.91 -7.28 17.63
CA ASN A 333 -7.07 -7.68 19.02
C ASN A 333 -6.11 -6.96 19.98
N MET A 334 -4.88 -6.66 19.53
CA MET A 334 -3.95 -5.83 20.31
C MET A 334 -4.47 -4.39 20.46
N GLU A 335 -5.06 -3.83 19.40
CA GLU A 335 -5.67 -2.49 19.41
C GLU A 335 -6.90 -2.40 20.31
N ALA A 336 -7.67 -3.48 20.44
CA ALA A 336 -8.81 -3.54 21.35
C ALA A 336 -8.44 -3.31 22.83
N GLY A 337 -7.15 -3.39 23.19
CA GLY A 337 -6.64 -3.01 24.50
C GLY A 337 -6.89 -4.04 25.62
N VAL A 338 -7.43 -5.21 25.30
CA VAL A 338 -7.70 -6.30 26.25
C VAL A 338 -6.48 -7.22 26.41
N TYR A 339 -5.71 -7.43 25.35
CA TYR A 339 -4.49 -8.25 25.38
C TYR A 339 -3.29 -7.46 25.92
N THR A 340 -2.51 -8.06 26.82
CA THR A 340 -1.32 -7.43 27.43
C THR A 340 0.00 -8.11 27.05
N THR A 341 0.08 -9.43 27.17
CA THR A 341 1.23 -10.27 26.79
C THR A 341 0.78 -11.74 26.93
N GLY A 342 1.48 -12.66 26.26
CA GLY A 342 1.23 -14.10 26.32
C GLY A 342 2.54 -14.88 26.39
N PRO A 343 2.52 -16.14 26.87
CA PRO A 343 3.69 -16.99 26.89
C PRO A 343 4.10 -17.42 25.46
N LEU A 344 5.41 -17.54 25.23
CA LEU A 344 6.03 -18.06 24.02
C LEU A 344 6.61 -19.45 24.29
N HIS A 345 6.43 -20.35 23.33
CA HIS A 345 6.97 -21.70 23.36
C HIS A 345 8.47 -21.69 23.08
N THR A 346 9.27 -22.05 24.09
CA THR A 346 10.76 -22.02 24.05
C THR A 346 11.42 -22.73 22.88
N ARG A 347 10.80 -23.79 22.36
CA ARG A 347 11.30 -24.52 21.17
C ARG A 347 10.69 -24.05 19.85
N GLN A 348 9.38 -23.82 19.76
CA GLN A 348 8.73 -23.52 18.48
C GLN A 348 8.87 -22.05 18.09
N GLU A 349 8.95 -21.16 19.09
CA GLU A 349 8.99 -19.70 18.92
C GLU A 349 10.32 -19.11 19.39
N HIS A 350 11.40 -19.90 19.38
CA HIS A 350 12.72 -19.43 19.81
C HIS A 350 13.32 -18.34 18.92
N GLY A 351 12.98 -18.33 17.62
CA GLY A 351 13.31 -17.24 16.72
C GLY A 351 12.63 -15.93 17.13
N VAL A 352 11.34 -16.00 17.48
CA VAL A 352 10.56 -14.88 18.02
C VAL A 352 11.19 -14.34 19.31
N ILE A 353 11.52 -15.24 20.26
CA ILE A 353 12.17 -14.86 21.52
C ILE A 353 13.51 -14.15 21.24
N TYR A 354 14.30 -14.66 20.28
CA TYR A 354 15.57 -14.05 19.89
C TYR A 354 15.38 -12.66 19.28
N PHE A 355 14.48 -12.52 18.31
CA PHE A 355 14.15 -11.25 17.67
C PHE A 355 13.66 -10.20 18.69
N GLN A 356 12.70 -10.57 19.54
CA GLN A 356 12.15 -9.67 20.55
C GLN A 356 13.19 -9.24 21.59
N LYS A 357 14.17 -10.09 21.88
CA LYS A 357 15.33 -9.71 22.69
C LYS A 357 16.16 -8.62 22.00
N LEU A 358 16.44 -8.74 20.70
CA LEU A 358 17.16 -7.70 19.95
C LEU A 358 16.42 -6.36 19.96
N VAL A 359 15.11 -6.37 19.77
CA VAL A 359 14.27 -5.15 19.86
C VAL A 359 14.35 -4.54 21.26
N ARG A 360 14.16 -5.35 22.31
CA ARG A 360 14.20 -4.90 23.69
C ARG A 360 15.55 -4.30 24.05
N ASP A 361 16.64 -4.98 23.73
CA ASP A 361 17.99 -4.52 24.03
C ASP A 361 18.29 -3.19 23.31
N ALA A 362 17.94 -3.07 22.02
CA ALA A 362 18.15 -1.84 21.27
C ALA A 362 17.40 -0.64 21.87
N LEU A 363 16.13 -0.83 22.24
CA LEU A 363 15.31 0.23 22.82
C LEU A 363 15.79 0.63 24.22
N MET A 364 16.10 -0.35 25.07
CA MET A 364 16.53 -0.11 26.44
C MET A 364 17.91 0.55 26.48
N GLU A 365 18.86 0.11 25.64
CA GLU A 365 20.18 0.72 25.53
C GLU A 365 20.09 2.18 25.05
N HIS A 366 19.32 2.44 24.00
CA HIS A 366 19.14 3.80 23.48
C HIS A 366 18.44 4.70 24.50
N ARG A 367 17.42 4.18 25.18
CA ARG A 367 16.71 4.95 26.21
C ARG A 367 17.62 5.32 27.38
N ALA A 368 18.45 4.38 27.84
CA ALA A 368 19.43 4.65 28.90
C ALA A 368 20.45 5.72 28.47
N LEU A 369 20.83 5.75 27.19
CA LEU A 369 21.69 6.79 26.64
C LEU A 369 20.99 8.17 26.64
N GLU A 370 19.74 8.24 26.19
CA GLU A 370 18.95 9.49 26.21
C GLU A 370 18.75 10.01 27.65
N GLU A 371 18.56 9.12 28.62
CA GLU A 371 18.45 9.48 30.04
C GLU A 371 19.76 10.02 30.61
N LYS A 372 20.89 9.39 30.26
CA LYS A 372 22.22 9.85 30.67
C LYS A 372 22.54 11.23 30.10
N GLU A 373 22.19 11.50 28.85
CA GLU A 373 22.43 12.77 28.17
C GLU A 373 21.36 13.83 28.49
N GLY A 374 20.29 13.45 29.18
CA GLY A 374 19.19 14.35 29.55
C GLY A 374 18.40 14.90 28.36
N ARG A 375 18.44 14.23 27.20
CA ARG A 375 17.78 14.64 25.96
C ARG A 375 17.52 13.47 25.03
N GLU A 376 16.58 13.64 24.10
CA GLU A 376 16.48 12.73 22.96
C GLU A 376 17.71 12.83 22.05
N ILE A 377 18.08 11.68 21.48
CA ILE A 377 19.24 11.55 20.58
C ILE A 377 18.73 10.96 19.28
N ASN A 378 18.87 11.70 18.19
CA ASN A 378 18.50 11.25 16.86
C ASN A 378 19.77 10.97 16.03
N PRO A 379 20.20 9.71 15.87
CA PRO A 379 21.47 9.37 15.19
C PRO A 379 21.54 9.82 13.74
N VAL A 380 20.37 10.01 13.09
CA VAL A 380 20.26 10.46 11.69
C VAL A 380 20.65 11.93 11.50
N LEU A 381 20.66 12.70 12.59
CA LEU A 381 21.05 14.11 12.57
C LEU A 381 22.49 14.28 13.07
N PRO A 382 23.26 15.22 12.48
CA PRO A 382 24.56 15.63 13.03
C PRO A 382 24.46 15.94 14.53
N ASP A 383 25.50 15.60 15.29
CA ASP A 383 25.58 15.76 16.76
C ASP A 383 24.41 15.12 17.53
N GLY A 384 23.76 14.13 16.92
CA GLY A 384 22.60 13.45 17.49
C GLY A 384 21.37 14.35 17.60
N GLY A 385 21.27 15.39 16.75
CA GLY A 385 20.15 16.34 16.76
C GLY A 385 20.23 17.37 17.87
N ALA A 386 21.45 17.73 18.30
CA ALA A 386 21.64 18.84 19.23
C ALA A 386 20.98 20.11 18.64
N ARG A 387 20.02 20.66 19.38
CA ARG A 387 19.22 21.80 18.95
C ARG A 387 20.10 23.04 18.83
N SER A 388 19.81 23.89 17.84
CA SER A 388 20.45 25.20 17.75
C SER A 388 20.14 26.03 18.99
N THR A 389 20.96 27.04 19.29
CA THR A 389 20.66 28.00 20.38
C THR A 389 19.26 28.63 20.24
N GLU A 390 18.79 28.83 19.01
CA GLU A 390 17.47 29.36 18.72
C GLU A 390 16.35 28.33 18.96
N ASP A 391 16.54 27.08 18.54
CA ASP A 391 15.59 25.99 18.83
C ASP A 391 15.47 25.72 20.33
N ILE A 392 16.61 25.78 21.06
CA ILE A 392 16.63 25.65 22.51
C ILE A 392 15.89 26.83 23.14
N PHE A 393 16.17 28.05 22.70
CA PHE A 393 15.52 29.26 23.20
C PHE A 393 14.00 29.17 23.06
N TRP A 394 13.49 28.90 21.86
CA TRP A 394 12.04 28.83 21.62
C TRP A 394 11.40 27.66 22.34
N TYR A 395 12.03 26.48 22.34
CA TYR A 395 11.49 25.32 23.05
C TYR A 395 11.38 25.55 24.56
N GLN A 396 12.41 26.14 25.19
CA GLN A 396 12.39 26.44 26.62
C GLN A 396 11.35 27.53 26.97
N HIS A 397 11.14 28.50 26.08
CA HIS A 397 10.12 29.55 26.28
C HIS A 397 8.69 29.03 26.09
N LEU A 398 8.47 28.08 25.18
CA LEU A 398 7.16 27.47 24.94
C LEU A 398 6.84 26.33 25.93
N HIS A 399 7.86 25.69 26.50
CA HIS A 399 7.71 24.56 27.43
C HIS A 399 8.55 24.76 28.72
N PRO A 400 8.25 25.78 29.54
CA PRO A 400 9.07 26.15 30.70
C PRO A 400 9.14 25.09 31.81
N ASN A 401 8.24 24.10 31.81
CA ASN A 401 8.21 22.98 32.76
C ASN A 401 8.76 21.66 32.18
N SER A 402 9.28 21.66 30.95
CA SER A 402 9.83 20.46 30.32
C SER A 402 11.28 20.23 30.76
N ALA A 403 11.46 19.58 31.91
CA ALA A 403 12.68 18.83 32.20
C ALA A 403 12.42 17.39 31.73
N PHE A 404 12.97 17.01 30.57
CA PHE A 404 12.80 15.71 29.90
C PHE A 404 12.28 14.57 30.80
N LEU A 405 10.96 14.43 30.85
CA LEU A 405 10.24 13.25 31.29
C LEU A 405 9.17 13.01 30.22
N PRO A 406 9.07 11.81 29.62
CA PRO A 406 7.85 11.43 28.96
C PRO A 406 6.85 11.20 30.09
N GLU A 407 6.19 12.26 30.57
CA GLU A 407 4.91 12.01 31.21
C GLU A 407 4.07 11.31 30.16
N ARG A 408 3.63 10.10 30.52
CA ARG A 408 2.53 9.37 29.91
C ARG A 408 1.62 10.37 29.18
N PRO A 409 1.25 10.17 27.90
CA PRO A 409 -0.04 10.72 27.49
C PRO A 409 -1.02 10.16 28.54
N PRO A 410 -1.80 11.01 29.24
CA PRO A 410 -2.73 10.49 30.22
C PRO A 410 -3.51 9.38 29.54
N SER A 411 -3.60 8.24 30.20
CA SER A 411 -4.67 7.30 29.89
C SER A 411 -5.91 8.14 29.71
N LEU A 412 -6.58 8.04 28.56
CA LEU A 412 -7.97 8.45 28.43
C LEU A 412 -8.80 7.50 29.31
N LEU A 413 -8.62 7.59 30.63
CA LEU A 413 -9.61 7.20 31.60
C LEU A 413 -10.55 8.39 31.69
N THR A 414 -11.70 8.20 31.05
CA THR A 414 -12.99 8.77 31.47
C THR A 414 -12.95 10.26 31.81
N VAL A 415 -13.07 11.09 30.78
CA VAL A 415 -13.70 12.41 30.98
C VAL A 415 -15.18 12.12 31.27
N PRO A 416 -15.77 12.57 32.40
CA PRO A 416 -17.22 12.59 32.52
C PRO A 416 -17.71 13.57 31.44
N SER A 417 -18.64 13.10 30.61
CA SER A 417 -19.26 13.87 29.53
C SER A 417 -19.44 15.35 29.92
N PRO A 418 -18.71 16.28 29.29
CA PRO A 418 -19.27 17.59 29.05
C PRO A 418 -20.32 17.37 27.96
N ALA A 419 -21.52 17.90 28.16
CA ALA A 419 -22.51 18.02 27.09
C ALA A 419 -21.83 18.64 25.84
N PRO A 420 -22.21 18.20 24.62
CA PRO A 420 -21.47 18.54 23.42
C PRO A 420 -21.56 20.05 23.18
N ILE A 421 -20.39 20.69 23.09
CA ILE A 421 -20.22 21.97 22.40
C ILE A 421 -19.17 21.72 21.31
N TYR A 422 -19.54 20.95 20.28
CA TYR A 422 -18.97 21.13 18.95
C TYR A 422 -19.89 22.09 18.21
N THR A 423 -19.74 23.38 18.49
CA THR A 423 -20.31 24.44 17.66
C THR A 423 -19.15 25.17 17.02
N ASN A 424 -18.63 24.59 15.94
CA ASN A 424 -18.21 25.34 14.77
C ASN A 424 -18.49 24.41 13.60
N MET A 425 -19.78 24.33 13.23
CA MET A 425 -20.13 23.84 11.90
C MET A 425 -19.43 24.75 10.89
N PRO A 426 -18.96 24.24 9.74
CA PRO A 426 -18.40 25.09 8.70
C PRO A 426 -19.41 26.21 8.38
N GLU A 427 -18.99 27.45 8.57
CA GLU A 427 -19.86 28.62 8.42
C GLU A 427 -19.94 29.06 6.95
N THR A 428 -19.00 28.61 6.12
CA THR A 428 -18.88 28.99 4.71
C THR A 428 -18.80 27.79 3.77
N ARG A 429 -19.08 28.04 2.49
CA ARG A 429 -18.91 27.06 1.40
C ARG A 429 -17.44 26.65 1.31
N GLU A 430 -16.53 27.61 1.43
CA GLU A 430 -15.09 27.44 1.38
C GLU A 430 -14.59 26.52 2.51
N ASP A 431 -15.12 26.68 3.73
CA ASP A 431 -14.79 25.79 4.85
C ASP A 431 -15.24 24.35 4.58
N SER A 432 -16.43 24.19 4.01
CA SER A 432 -16.95 22.86 3.65
C SER A 432 -16.09 22.20 2.56
N VAL A 433 -15.65 22.96 1.55
CA VAL A 433 -14.72 22.44 0.52
C VAL A 433 -13.37 22.09 1.13
N TYR A 434 -12.82 22.92 2.03
CA TYR A 434 -11.56 22.64 2.70
C TYR A 434 -11.63 21.37 3.56
N LEU A 435 -12.70 21.21 4.33
CA LEU A 435 -12.93 20.00 5.13
C LEU A 435 -13.14 18.76 4.26
N ALA A 436 -13.79 18.89 3.10
CA ALA A 436 -13.92 17.79 2.15
C ALA A 436 -12.55 17.35 1.60
N LYS A 437 -11.63 18.29 1.31
CA LYS A 437 -10.25 17.98 0.90
C LYS A 437 -9.44 17.31 2.01
N LEU A 438 -9.61 17.73 3.26
CA LEU A 438 -8.98 17.07 4.40
C LEU A 438 -9.52 15.65 4.60
N ALA A 439 -10.84 15.48 4.48
CA ALA A 439 -11.48 14.18 4.58
C ALA A 439 -11.04 13.23 3.46
N GLU A 440 -10.84 13.74 2.23
CA GLU A 440 -10.26 12.99 1.11
C GLU A 440 -8.85 12.48 1.44
N GLN A 441 -7.96 13.35 1.93
CA GLN A 441 -6.59 12.98 2.30
C GLN A 441 -6.51 12.00 3.47
N ALA A 442 -7.52 12.02 4.34
CA ALA A 442 -7.65 11.09 5.46
C ALA A 442 -8.50 9.85 5.12
N GLU A 443 -8.96 9.71 3.88
CA GLU A 443 -9.82 8.62 3.40
C GLU A 443 -11.14 8.48 4.19
N ARG A 444 -11.63 9.56 4.79
CA ARG A 444 -12.91 9.61 5.54
C ARG A 444 -14.03 10.04 4.61
N TYR A 445 -14.35 9.20 3.63
CA TYR A 445 -15.28 9.55 2.54
C TYR A 445 -16.71 9.84 3.00
N GLU A 446 -17.19 9.27 4.11
CA GLU A 446 -18.50 9.60 4.67
C GLU A 446 -18.56 11.07 5.13
N GLU A 447 -17.52 11.59 5.79
CA GLU A 447 -17.45 13.02 6.15
C GLU A 447 -17.24 13.92 4.93
N MET A 448 -16.53 13.42 3.92
CA MET A 448 -16.39 14.10 2.64
C MET A 448 -17.75 14.30 1.98
N VAL A 449 -18.61 13.27 1.98
CA VAL A 449 -20.00 13.35 1.51
C VAL A 449 -20.78 14.41 2.31
N GLU A 450 -20.71 14.40 3.63
CA GLU A 450 -21.42 15.39 4.46
C GLU A 450 -21.04 16.84 4.13
N ASN A 451 -19.74 17.10 3.95
CA ASN A 451 -19.27 18.44 3.60
C ASN A 451 -19.66 18.83 2.16
N MET A 452 -19.53 17.92 1.20
CA MET A 452 -19.92 18.20 -0.19
C MET A 452 -21.43 18.38 -0.36
N LYS A 453 -22.26 17.77 0.50
CA LYS A 453 -23.69 18.06 0.56
C LYS A 453 -23.97 19.49 0.99
N ARG A 454 -23.24 20.03 1.97
CA ARG A 454 -23.36 21.44 2.36
C ARG A 454 -23.00 22.39 1.22
N VAL A 455 -21.94 22.05 0.47
CA VAL A 455 -21.55 22.80 -0.74
C VAL A 455 -22.65 22.74 -1.80
N ALA A 456 -23.21 21.56 -2.07
CA ALA A 456 -24.31 21.37 -3.02
C ALA A 456 -25.56 22.15 -2.63
N SER A 457 -25.95 22.13 -1.35
CA SER A 457 -27.12 22.85 -0.83
C SER A 457 -27.01 24.38 -0.85
N SER A 458 -25.89 24.94 -1.33
CA SER A 458 -25.76 26.38 -1.60
C SER A 458 -26.43 26.82 -2.91
N ASP A 459 -27.02 25.89 -3.68
CA ASP A 459 -27.79 26.15 -4.91
C ASP A 459 -27.06 27.05 -5.93
N GLN A 460 -25.76 26.83 -6.06
CA GLN A 460 -24.91 27.46 -7.06
C GLN A 460 -24.14 26.39 -7.81
N GLU A 461 -23.83 26.63 -9.08
CA GLU A 461 -23.06 25.70 -9.89
C GLU A 461 -21.74 25.32 -9.20
N LEU A 462 -21.44 24.03 -9.15
CA LEU A 462 -20.15 23.56 -8.64
C LEU A 462 -19.06 23.82 -9.66
N THR A 463 -17.92 24.30 -9.16
CA THR A 463 -16.68 24.33 -9.93
C THR A 463 -16.26 22.91 -10.33
N VAL A 464 -15.37 22.79 -11.32
CA VAL A 464 -14.84 21.49 -11.76
C VAL A 464 -14.21 20.73 -10.58
N GLU A 465 -13.47 21.43 -9.72
CA GLU A 465 -12.84 20.82 -8.53
C GLU A 465 -13.89 20.31 -7.52
N GLU A 466 -14.89 21.12 -7.18
CA GLU A 466 -15.97 20.73 -6.25
C GLU A 466 -16.80 19.56 -6.80
N ARG A 467 -17.08 19.56 -8.10
CA ARG A 467 -17.79 18.47 -8.79
C ARG A 467 -17.00 17.16 -8.72
N ASN A 468 -15.69 17.25 -8.91
CA ASN A 468 -14.79 16.10 -8.78
C ASN A 468 -14.75 15.57 -7.34
N LEU A 469 -14.64 16.46 -6.33
CA LEU A 469 -14.67 16.08 -4.92
C LEU A 469 -15.98 15.34 -4.56
N LEU A 470 -17.14 15.86 -4.98
CA LEU A 470 -18.43 15.20 -4.75
C LEU A 470 -18.46 13.79 -5.37
N SER A 471 -17.98 13.67 -6.61
CA SER A 471 -17.95 12.40 -7.33
C SER A 471 -17.04 11.38 -6.67
N VAL A 472 -15.84 11.80 -6.26
CA VAL A 472 -14.87 10.97 -5.53
C VAL A 472 -15.45 10.50 -4.19
N ALA A 473 -16.09 11.38 -3.44
CA ALA A 473 -16.69 11.06 -2.15
C ALA A 473 -17.71 9.92 -2.28
N TYR A 474 -18.73 10.11 -3.12
CA TYR A 474 -19.79 9.11 -3.27
C TYR A 474 -19.31 7.83 -3.96
N LYS A 475 -18.39 7.93 -4.94
CA LYS A 475 -17.81 6.75 -5.61
C LYS A 475 -17.12 5.80 -4.62
N ASN A 476 -16.36 6.35 -3.67
CA ASN A 476 -15.66 5.53 -2.67
C ASN A 476 -16.62 4.92 -1.65
N VAL A 477 -17.57 5.70 -1.13
CA VAL A 477 -18.59 5.20 -0.18
C VAL A 477 -19.42 4.07 -0.79
N ILE A 478 -19.90 4.25 -2.04
CA ILE A 478 -20.73 3.23 -2.68
C ILE A 478 -19.93 2.02 -3.17
N GLY A 479 -18.69 2.21 -3.62
CA GLY A 479 -17.83 1.15 -4.14
C GLY A 479 -17.58 0.06 -3.10
N ALA A 480 -17.23 0.45 -1.88
CA ALA A 480 -17.00 -0.48 -0.76
C ALA A 480 -18.24 -1.32 -0.42
N ARG A 481 -19.43 -0.68 -0.40
CA ARG A 481 -20.69 -1.37 -0.09
C ARG A 481 -21.16 -2.29 -1.23
N ARG A 482 -20.97 -1.91 -2.49
CA ARG A 482 -21.30 -2.76 -3.65
C ARG A 482 -20.41 -4.00 -3.73
N ALA A 483 -19.11 -3.86 -3.46
CA ALA A 483 -18.20 -5.00 -3.38
C ALA A 483 -18.62 -5.98 -2.27
N SER A 484 -18.95 -5.45 -1.08
CA SER A 484 -19.46 -6.25 0.04
C SER A 484 -20.73 -7.02 -0.34
N TRP A 485 -21.68 -6.37 -1.00
CA TRP A 485 -22.91 -7.01 -1.46
C TRP A 485 -22.63 -8.16 -2.44
N ARG A 486 -21.78 -7.96 -3.47
CA ARG A 486 -21.46 -9.00 -4.44
C ARG A 486 -20.81 -10.24 -3.81
N ILE A 487 -19.90 -10.03 -2.86
CA ILE A 487 -19.26 -11.12 -2.10
C ILE A 487 -20.31 -11.91 -1.32
N VAL A 488 -21.17 -11.22 -0.57
CA VAL A 488 -22.20 -11.86 0.26
C VAL A 488 -23.23 -12.60 -0.62
N SER A 489 -23.65 -12.02 -1.74
CA SER A 489 -24.54 -12.68 -2.71
C SER A 489 -23.91 -13.95 -3.31
N SER A 490 -22.60 -13.94 -3.60
CA SER A 490 -21.90 -15.15 -4.07
C SER A 490 -21.80 -16.22 -2.98
N ILE A 491 -21.59 -15.83 -1.72
CA ILE A 491 -21.58 -16.75 -0.57
C ILE A 491 -22.97 -17.36 -0.36
N GLU A 492 -24.04 -16.57 -0.47
CA GLU A 492 -25.43 -17.04 -0.40
C GLU A 492 -25.69 -18.14 -1.43
N GLN A 493 -25.37 -17.91 -2.70
CA GLN A 493 -25.54 -18.91 -3.78
C GLN A 493 -24.73 -20.20 -3.51
N LYS A 494 -23.50 -20.06 -3.01
CA LYS A 494 -22.64 -21.21 -2.67
C LYS A 494 -23.17 -22.01 -1.49
N GLU A 495 -23.77 -21.37 -0.50
CA GLU A 495 -24.39 -22.08 0.64
C GLU A 495 -25.75 -22.68 0.28
N GLU A 496 -26.52 -22.02 -0.57
CA GLU A 496 -27.79 -22.52 -1.09
C GLU A 496 -27.58 -23.83 -1.88
N SER A 497 -26.54 -23.89 -2.72
CA SER A 497 -26.19 -25.13 -3.46
C SER A 497 -25.75 -26.31 -2.58
N LYS A 498 -25.38 -26.07 -1.31
CA LYS A 498 -25.03 -27.12 -0.33
C LYS A 498 -26.23 -27.56 0.53
N GLY A 499 -27.39 -26.92 0.40
CA GLY A 499 -28.59 -27.26 1.18
C GLY A 499 -28.55 -26.80 2.65
N ASN A 500 -27.69 -25.85 3.01
CA ASN A 500 -27.53 -25.36 4.37
C ASN A 500 -28.54 -24.25 4.72
N GLU A 501 -29.82 -24.61 4.81
CA GLU A 501 -30.94 -23.66 4.91
C GLU A 501 -30.82 -22.64 6.06
N ALA A 502 -30.28 -23.03 7.22
CA ALA A 502 -30.13 -22.14 8.37
C ALA A 502 -29.08 -21.04 8.12
N GLN A 503 -27.96 -21.40 7.51
CA GLN A 503 -26.87 -20.48 7.16
C GLN A 503 -27.32 -19.55 6.04
N VAL A 504 -28.03 -20.08 5.03
CA VAL A 504 -28.62 -19.27 3.95
C VAL A 504 -29.56 -18.20 4.51
N ALA A 505 -30.42 -18.55 5.49
CA ALA A 505 -31.29 -17.58 6.13
C ALA A 505 -30.52 -16.45 6.85
N MET A 506 -29.42 -16.78 7.53
CA MET A 506 -28.55 -15.78 8.18
C MET A 506 -27.84 -14.88 7.17
N ILE A 507 -27.29 -15.46 6.10
CA ILE A 507 -26.59 -14.74 5.03
C ILE A 507 -27.57 -13.78 4.34
N LYS A 508 -28.78 -14.24 4.02
CA LYS A 508 -29.82 -13.44 3.41
C LYS A 508 -30.18 -12.22 4.27
N GLY A 509 -30.37 -12.39 5.58
CA GLY A 509 -30.62 -11.27 6.48
C GLY A 509 -29.48 -10.25 6.52
N TYR A 510 -28.23 -10.71 6.41
CA TYR A 510 -27.07 -9.82 6.30
C TYR A 510 -26.99 -9.11 4.95
N ARG A 511 -27.30 -9.80 3.84
CA ARG A 511 -27.39 -9.21 2.51
C ARG A 511 -28.45 -8.11 2.46
N GLU A 512 -29.64 -8.34 2.99
CA GLU A 512 -30.74 -7.34 3.05
C GLU A 512 -30.34 -6.08 3.84
N LYS A 513 -29.50 -6.23 4.88
CA LYS A 513 -28.91 -5.09 5.59
C LYS A 513 -27.98 -4.28 4.68
N ILE A 514 -27.10 -4.94 3.93
CA ILE A 514 -26.19 -4.26 2.98
C ILE A 514 -27.00 -3.58 1.88
N GLU A 515 -28.03 -4.22 1.34
CA GLU A 515 -28.94 -3.64 0.34
C GLU A 515 -29.62 -2.38 0.87
N SER A 516 -30.03 -2.38 2.14
CA SER A 516 -30.61 -1.20 2.80
C SER A 516 -29.60 -0.05 2.96
N GLU A 517 -28.33 -0.36 3.25
CA GLU A 517 -27.26 0.64 3.31
C GLU A 517 -26.94 1.21 1.92
N LEU A 518 -26.86 0.35 0.90
CA LEU A 518 -26.68 0.75 -0.50
C LEU A 518 -27.81 1.63 -1.00
N ALA A 519 -29.06 1.25 -0.73
CA ALA A 519 -30.23 2.02 -1.11
C ALA A 519 -30.18 3.43 -0.52
N LYS A 520 -29.83 3.57 0.76
CA LYS A 520 -29.69 4.88 1.42
C LYS A 520 -28.63 5.75 0.76
N ILE A 521 -27.48 5.19 0.41
CA ILE A 521 -26.40 5.95 -0.26
C ILE A 521 -26.87 6.43 -1.64
N CYS A 522 -27.53 5.57 -2.41
CA CYS A 522 -28.08 5.94 -3.71
C CYS A 522 -29.16 7.01 -3.60
N GLU A 523 -30.12 6.84 -2.70
CA GLU A 523 -31.19 7.82 -2.47
C GLU A 523 -30.62 9.17 -2.02
N ASP A 524 -29.57 9.18 -1.20
CA ASP A 524 -28.95 10.41 -0.71
C ASP A 524 -28.34 11.27 -1.83
N ILE A 525 -27.57 10.67 -2.75
CA ILE A 525 -27.02 11.41 -3.89
C ILE A 525 -28.10 11.79 -4.91
N LEU A 526 -29.08 10.91 -5.14
CA LEU A 526 -30.18 11.21 -6.06
C LEU A 526 -30.97 12.43 -5.57
N ASP A 527 -31.23 12.51 -4.27
CA ASP A 527 -31.85 13.67 -3.64
C ASP A 527 -31.02 14.95 -3.84
N VAL A 528 -29.70 14.87 -3.66
CA VAL A 528 -28.80 16.02 -3.85
C VAL A 528 -28.77 16.46 -5.33
N LEU A 529 -28.76 15.51 -6.26
CA LEU A 529 -28.78 15.78 -7.70
C LEU A 529 -30.07 16.46 -8.13
N GLU A 530 -31.23 15.92 -7.72
CA GLU A 530 -32.55 16.43 -8.09
C GLU A 530 -32.85 17.79 -7.45
N LYS A 531 -32.53 17.98 -6.17
CA LYS A 531 -32.91 19.18 -5.42
C LYS A 531 -31.98 20.36 -5.68
N HIS A 532 -30.69 20.10 -5.87
CA HIS A 532 -29.67 21.16 -5.84
C HIS A 532 -28.84 21.24 -7.12
N LEU A 533 -28.24 20.13 -7.57
CA LEU A 533 -27.17 20.18 -8.57
C LEU A 533 -27.68 20.30 -10.01
N ILE A 534 -28.69 19.52 -10.41
CA ILE A 534 -29.29 19.59 -11.74
C ILE A 534 -29.97 20.95 -11.96
N PRO A 535 -30.78 21.48 -11.02
CA PRO A 535 -31.36 22.83 -11.16
C PRO A 535 -30.32 23.94 -11.28
N SER A 536 -29.16 23.77 -10.64
CA SER A 536 -28.07 24.77 -10.63
C SER A 536 -27.08 24.64 -11.78
N ALA A 537 -27.23 23.62 -12.66
CA ALA A 537 -26.29 23.36 -13.75
C ALA A 537 -26.51 24.30 -14.93
N ALA A 538 -25.58 25.23 -15.17
CA ALA A 538 -25.67 26.17 -16.29
C ALA A 538 -25.01 25.62 -17.56
N THR A 539 -23.87 24.93 -17.41
CA THR A 539 -23.06 24.42 -18.54
C THR A 539 -23.50 23.03 -19.02
N GLY A 540 -23.31 22.74 -20.31
CA GLY A 540 -23.52 21.40 -20.88
C GLY A 540 -22.73 20.32 -20.16
N GLU A 541 -21.48 20.60 -19.80
CA GLU A 541 -20.64 19.69 -19.01
C GLU A 541 -21.28 19.33 -17.65
N SER A 542 -21.76 20.33 -16.89
CA SER A 542 -22.44 20.10 -15.61
C SER A 542 -23.69 19.26 -15.79
N LYS A 543 -24.54 19.60 -16.78
CA LYS A 543 -25.80 18.89 -17.04
C LYS A 543 -25.55 17.42 -17.40
N VAL A 544 -24.64 17.16 -18.33
CA VAL A 544 -24.28 15.80 -18.75
C VAL A 544 -23.68 15.03 -17.58
N PHE A 545 -22.80 15.66 -16.80
CA PHE A 545 -22.18 15.02 -15.63
C PHE A 545 -23.21 14.57 -14.59
N TYR A 546 -24.15 15.45 -14.21
CA TYR A 546 -25.14 15.14 -13.18
C TYR A 546 -26.20 14.15 -13.65
N HIS A 547 -26.69 14.28 -14.89
CA HIS A 547 -27.63 13.28 -15.44
C HIS A 547 -26.96 11.91 -15.64
N LYS A 548 -25.69 11.86 -16.05
CA LYS A 548 -24.91 10.62 -16.08
C LYS A 548 -24.80 10.01 -14.68
N MET A 549 -24.44 10.81 -13.67
CA MET A 549 -24.32 10.36 -12.30
C MET A 549 -25.66 9.82 -11.78
N MET A 550 -26.77 10.51 -12.04
CA MET A 550 -28.12 10.03 -11.73
C MET A 550 -28.42 8.67 -12.38
N GLY A 551 -28.07 8.50 -13.66
CA GLY A 551 -28.16 7.22 -14.37
C GLY A 551 -27.37 6.11 -13.69
N ASP A 552 -26.14 6.40 -13.25
CA ASP A 552 -25.27 5.46 -12.55
C ASP A 552 -25.87 4.98 -11.22
N TYR A 553 -26.41 5.89 -10.39
CA TYR A 553 -26.97 5.51 -9.09
C TYR A 553 -28.32 4.79 -9.20
N HIS A 554 -29.15 5.12 -10.18
CA HIS A 554 -30.34 4.32 -10.50
C HIS A 554 -29.97 2.93 -11.05
N ARG A 555 -28.89 2.83 -11.84
CA ARG A 555 -28.36 1.54 -12.28
C ARG A 555 -27.90 0.69 -11.10
N TYR A 556 -27.22 1.28 -10.11
CA TYR A 556 -26.82 0.55 -8.90
C TYR A 556 -28.02 0.05 -8.10
N LEU A 557 -29.09 0.83 -7.98
CA LEU A 557 -30.35 0.37 -7.37
C LEU A 557 -30.94 -0.82 -8.15
N ALA A 558 -30.93 -0.77 -9.48
CA ALA A 558 -31.46 -1.84 -10.32
C ALA A 558 -30.64 -3.15 -10.24
N GLU A 559 -29.36 -3.08 -9.85
CA GLU A 559 -28.46 -4.24 -9.74
C GLU A 559 -28.92 -5.23 -8.67
N PHE A 560 -29.38 -4.73 -7.52
CA PHE A 560 -29.76 -5.56 -6.37
C PHE A 560 -31.26 -5.57 -6.08
N ALA A 561 -32.03 -4.62 -6.63
CA ALA A 561 -33.48 -4.64 -6.48
C ALA A 561 -34.13 -5.84 -7.21
N THR A 562 -35.33 -6.20 -6.78
CA THR A 562 -36.14 -7.27 -7.38
C THR A 562 -37.55 -6.79 -7.72
N GLY A 563 -38.21 -7.44 -8.68
CA GLY A 563 -39.60 -7.14 -9.05
C GLY A 563 -39.79 -5.70 -9.56
N ASP A 564 -40.89 -5.06 -9.17
CA ASP A 564 -41.26 -3.72 -9.64
C ASP A 564 -40.19 -2.66 -9.30
N LYS A 565 -39.55 -2.76 -8.14
CA LYS A 565 -38.48 -1.81 -7.74
C LYS A 565 -37.27 -1.84 -8.69
N ARG A 566 -36.92 -3.02 -9.21
CA ARG A 566 -35.86 -3.16 -10.21
C ARG A 566 -36.24 -2.49 -11.50
N LYS A 567 -37.47 -2.72 -11.95
CA LYS A 567 -38.00 -2.12 -13.19
C LYS A 567 -38.02 -0.60 -13.10
N ASP A 568 -38.59 -0.04 -12.03
CA ASP A 568 -38.63 1.40 -11.80
C ASP A 568 -37.24 2.02 -11.78
N SER A 569 -36.26 1.36 -11.13
CA SER A 569 -34.87 1.83 -11.08
C SER A 569 -34.19 1.77 -12.45
N ALA A 570 -34.45 0.71 -13.24
CA ALA A 570 -33.93 0.58 -14.59
C ALA A 570 -34.53 1.63 -15.53
N ASP A 571 -35.84 1.89 -15.44
CA ASP A 571 -36.53 2.89 -16.26
C ASP A 571 -35.99 4.30 -15.96
N LYS A 572 -35.83 4.66 -14.68
CA LYS A 572 -35.21 5.94 -14.27
C LYS A 572 -33.74 6.07 -14.70
N SER A 573 -32.97 4.98 -14.64
CA SER A 573 -31.58 4.97 -15.13
C SER A 573 -31.53 5.25 -16.64
N LEU A 574 -32.41 4.60 -17.41
CA LEU A 574 -32.54 4.79 -18.85
C LEU A 574 -32.95 6.23 -19.21
N GLU A 575 -33.92 6.81 -18.49
CA GLU A 575 -34.35 8.20 -18.66
C GLU A 575 -33.20 9.18 -18.40
N ALA A 576 -32.46 9.00 -17.30
CA ALA A 576 -31.34 9.86 -16.95
C ALA A 576 -30.19 9.79 -17.98
N TYR A 577 -29.82 8.58 -18.44
CA TYR A 577 -28.80 8.43 -19.48
C TYR A 577 -29.22 9.00 -20.84
N LYS A 578 -30.52 8.93 -21.19
CA LYS A 578 -31.05 9.58 -22.40
C LYS A 578 -30.97 11.10 -22.29
N ALA A 579 -31.41 11.67 -21.17
CA ALA A 579 -31.31 13.11 -20.91
C ALA A 579 -29.84 13.60 -20.99
N ALA A 580 -28.90 12.83 -20.43
CA ALA A 580 -27.48 13.13 -20.56
C ALA A 580 -27.00 13.04 -22.02
N SER A 581 -27.46 12.04 -22.78
CA SER A 581 -27.07 11.85 -24.20
C SER A 581 -27.56 12.98 -25.09
N ASP A 582 -28.80 13.44 -24.90
CA ASP A 582 -29.40 14.53 -25.69
C ASP A 582 -28.61 15.84 -25.56
N VAL A 583 -28.14 16.15 -24.35
CA VAL A 583 -27.26 17.30 -24.09
C VAL A 583 -25.84 17.03 -24.60
N ALA A 584 -25.28 15.84 -24.38
CA ALA A 584 -23.90 15.53 -24.74
C ALA A 584 -23.65 15.57 -26.26
N VAL A 585 -24.61 15.10 -27.06
CA VAL A 585 -24.49 15.11 -28.53
C VAL A 585 -24.47 16.52 -29.10
N THR A 586 -25.11 17.48 -28.42
CA THR A 586 -25.25 18.86 -28.88
C THR A 586 -24.20 19.80 -28.31
N GLU A 587 -23.80 19.62 -27.05
CA GLU A 587 -22.93 20.56 -26.32
C GLU A 587 -21.48 20.09 -26.13
N LEU A 588 -21.17 18.80 -26.32
CA LEU A 588 -19.82 18.25 -26.07
C LEU A 588 -19.25 17.56 -27.33
N PRO A 589 -17.96 17.77 -27.67
CA PRO A 589 -17.34 17.04 -28.78
C PRO A 589 -17.27 15.53 -28.49
N PRO A 590 -17.27 14.65 -29.52
CA PRO A 590 -17.17 13.20 -29.37
C PRO A 590 -15.98 12.74 -28.52
N THR A 591 -14.89 13.50 -28.56
CA THR A 591 -13.67 13.24 -27.81
C THR A 591 -13.72 13.74 -26.36
N HIS A 592 -14.80 14.37 -25.91
CA HIS A 592 -14.87 14.92 -24.56
C HIS A 592 -14.94 13.80 -23.49
N PRO A 593 -14.13 13.83 -22.42
CA PRO A 593 -14.10 12.77 -21.40
C PRO A 593 -15.46 12.49 -20.75
N ILE A 594 -16.27 13.53 -20.47
CA ILE A 594 -17.61 13.36 -19.89
C ILE A 594 -18.55 12.63 -20.86
N ARG A 595 -18.49 12.95 -22.17
CA ARG A 595 -19.32 12.30 -23.20
C ARG A 595 -18.91 10.84 -23.42
N LEU A 596 -17.61 10.57 -23.47
CA LEU A 596 -17.09 9.21 -23.54
C LEU A 596 -17.44 8.39 -22.29
N GLY A 597 -17.31 8.98 -21.11
CA GLY A 597 -17.67 8.35 -19.85
C GLY A 597 -19.17 8.05 -19.74
N LEU A 598 -20.02 8.89 -20.33
CA LEU A 598 -21.45 8.62 -20.48
C LEU A 598 -21.69 7.39 -21.37
N ALA A 599 -21.08 7.33 -22.55
CA ALA A 599 -21.23 6.20 -23.46
C ALA A 599 -20.75 4.88 -22.84
N LEU A 600 -19.62 4.92 -22.11
CA LEU A 600 -19.10 3.78 -21.36
C LEU A 600 -20.12 3.27 -20.33
N ASN A 601 -20.64 4.14 -19.47
CA ASN A 601 -21.56 3.71 -18.42
C ASN A 601 -22.93 3.29 -18.98
N PHE A 602 -23.39 3.95 -20.04
CA PHE A 602 -24.68 3.63 -20.65
C PHE A 602 -24.63 2.32 -21.45
N SER A 603 -23.50 2.00 -22.10
CA SER A 603 -23.32 0.68 -22.72
C SER A 603 -23.30 -0.44 -21.67
N VAL A 604 -22.61 -0.24 -20.54
CA VAL A 604 -22.64 -1.19 -19.41
C VAL A 604 -24.06 -1.37 -18.88
N PHE A 605 -24.86 -0.31 -18.78
CA PHE A 605 -26.27 -0.41 -18.41
C PHE A 605 -27.09 -1.28 -19.37
N TYR A 606 -26.93 -1.08 -20.69
CA TYR A 606 -27.62 -1.91 -21.68
C TYR A 606 -27.21 -3.39 -21.56
N TYR A 607 -25.95 -3.66 -21.27
CA TYR A 607 -25.43 -5.01 -21.13
C TYR A 607 -25.91 -5.66 -19.81
N GLU A 608 -25.58 -5.08 -18.67
CA GLU A 608 -25.77 -5.71 -17.35
C GLU A 608 -27.22 -5.65 -16.85
N ILE A 609 -27.96 -4.56 -17.13
CA ILE A 609 -29.30 -4.35 -16.54
C ILE A 609 -30.41 -4.70 -17.50
N LEU A 610 -30.33 -4.21 -18.75
CA LEU A 610 -31.35 -4.45 -19.77
C LEU A 610 -31.11 -5.73 -20.58
N ASN A 611 -29.99 -6.44 -20.32
CA ASN A 611 -29.62 -7.68 -21.00
C ASN A 611 -29.73 -7.56 -22.54
N SER A 612 -29.26 -6.43 -23.06
CA SER A 612 -29.35 -6.03 -24.48
C SER A 612 -27.95 -5.83 -25.06
N PRO A 613 -27.15 -6.90 -25.20
CA PRO A 613 -25.74 -6.81 -25.61
C PRO A 613 -25.56 -6.16 -26.98
N ASP A 614 -26.48 -6.37 -27.93
CA ASP A 614 -26.43 -5.71 -29.24
C ASP A 614 -26.45 -4.18 -29.14
N ARG A 615 -27.33 -3.64 -28.26
CA ARG A 615 -27.43 -2.20 -28.03
C ARG A 615 -26.21 -1.67 -27.30
N ALA A 616 -25.69 -2.43 -26.33
CA ALA A 616 -24.47 -2.08 -25.61
C ALA A 616 -23.26 -1.96 -26.54
N CYS A 617 -23.04 -2.99 -27.38
CA CYS A 617 -21.96 -3.02 -28.35
C CYS A 617 -22.11 -1.93 -29.42
N HIS A 618 -23.33 -1.70 -29.91
CA HIS A 618 -23.58 -0.64 -30.89
C HIS A 618 -23.22 0.74 -30.32
N LEU A 619 -23.69 1.06 -29.10
CA LEU A 619 -23.41 2.34 -28.45
C LEU A 619 -21.92 2.52 -28.15
N ALA A 620 -21.26 1.49 -27.59
CA ALA A 620 -19.84 1.55 -27.27
C ALA A 620 -18.97 1.71 -28.52
N LYS A 621 -19.29 0.96 -29.59
CA LYS A 621 -18.59 1.04 -30.88
C LYS A 621 -18.78 2.40 -31.54
N GLN A 622 -20.02 2.90 -31.59
CA GLN A 622 -20.29 4.22 -32.16
C GLN A 622 -19.50 5.32 -31.45
N ALA A 623 -19.52 5.34 -30.11
CA ALA A 623 -18.77 6.33 -29.34
C ALA A 623 -17.25 6.23 -29.54
N PHE A 624 -16.73 5.01 -29.69
CA PHE A 624 -15.31 4.77 -29.98
C PHE A 624 -14.92 5.26 -31.39
N ASP A 625 -15.71 4.91 -32.41
CA ASP A 625 -15.48 5.30 -33.80
C ASP A 625 -15.59 6.82 -33.98
N ASP A 626 -16.61 7.46 -33.38
CA ASP A 626 -16.80 8.92 -33.41
C ASP A 626 -15.62 9.66 -32.75
N ALA A 627 -15.08 9.14 -31.65
CA ALA A 627 -13.94 9.76 -30.96
C ALA A 627 -12.61 9.54 -31.68
N ILE A 628 -12.39 8.38 -32.32
CA ILE A 628 -11.21 8.15 -33.17
C ILE A 628 -11.15 9.16 -34.31
N ALA A 629 -12.27 9.48 -34.93
CA ALA A 629 -12.32 10.38 -36.09
C ALA A 629 -11.82 11.81 -35.78
N GLU A 630 -11.87 12.23 -34.52
CA GLU A 630 -11.50 13.58 -34.08
C GLU A 630 -10.33 13.58 -33.08
N LEU A 631 -9.72 12.43 -32.81
CA LEU A 631 -8.73 12.26 -31.72
C LEU A 631 -7.48 13.13 -31.89
N ASP A 632 -7.04 13.33 -33.14
CA ASP A 632 -5.85 14.12 -33.50
C ASP A 632 -6.02 15.63 -33.23
N THR A 633 -7.22 16.07 -32.87
CA THR A 633 -7.54 17.48 -32.59
C THR A 633 -7.42 17.88 -31.12
N LEU A 634 -7.17 16.91 -30.22
CA LEU A 634 -7.12 17.12 -28.78
C LEU A 634 -5.84 17.81 -28.31
N SER A 635 -5.95 18.60 -27.23
CA SER A 635 -4.81 19.07 -26.45
C SER A 635 -4.18 17.92 -25.64
N GLU A 636 -2.90 18.05 -25.27
CA GLU A 636 -2.20 17.03 -24.47
C GLU A 636 -2.89 16.71 -23.12
N GLU A 637 -3.62 17.68 -22.56
CA GLU A 637 -4.36 17.54 -21.29
C GLU A 637 -5.61 16.65 -21.47
N SER A 638 -6.44 16.91 -22.49
CA SER A 638 -7.65 16.13 -22.75
C SER A 638 -7.37 14.78 -23.44
N TYR A 639 -6.24 14.65 -24.15
CA TYR A 639 -5.88 13.43 -24.85
C TYR A 639 -5.77 12.21 -23.92
N LYS A 640 -5.21 12.39 -22.73
CA LYS A 640 -4.98 11.29 -21.77
C LYS A 640 -6.28 10.72 -21.21
N ASP A 641 -7.18 11.59 -20.77
CA ASP A 641 -8.46 11.17 -20.17
C ASP A 641 -9.36 10.50 -21.22
N SER A 642 -9.42 11.07 -22.42
CA SER A 642 -10.23 10.52 -23.51
C SER A 642 -9.69 9.17 -24.00
N THR A 643 -8.38 9.02 -24.17
CA THR A 643 -7.78 7.74 -24.59
C THR A 643 -7.93 6.63 -23.56
N LEU A 644 -7.87 6.95 -22.26
CA LEU A 644 -8.13 5.97 -21.21
C LEU A 644 -9.58 5.46 -21.25
N ILE A 645 -10.56 6.33 -21.44
CA ILE A 645 -11.97 5.92 -21.53
C ILE A 645 -12.24 5.14 -22.82
N MET A 646 -11.64 5.55 -23.94
CA MET A 646 -11.71 4.81 -25.20
C MET A 646 -11.10 3.40 -25.08
N GLN A 647 -10.01 3.26 -24.32
CA GLN A 647 -9.44 1.95 -24.02
C GLN A 647 -10.45 1.06 -23.26
N LEU A 648 -11.13 1.59 -22.24
CA LEU A 648 -12.16 0.85 -21.51
C LEU A 648 -13.35 0.46 -22.38
N LEU A 649 -13.78 1.34 -23.29
CA LEU A 649 -14.82 1.04 -24.28
C LEU A 649 -14.40 -0.13 -25.19
N ARG A 650 -13.15 -0.12 -25.66
CA ARG A 650 -12.58 -1.20 -26.48
C ARG A 650 -12.53 -2.52 -25.72
N ASP A 651 -12.08 -2.49 -24.47
CA ASP A 651 -11.94 -3.69 -23.63
C ASP A 651 -13.31 -4.33 -23.37
N ASN A 652 -14.33 -3.52 -23.07
CA ASN A 652 -15.72 -3.98 -22.96
C ASN A 652 -16.23 -4.59 -24.27
N LEU A 653 -15.98 -3.93 -25.42
CA LEU A 653 -16.37 -4.45 -26.73
C LEU A 653 -15.74 -5.81 -27.02
N THR A 654 -14.46 -5.99 -26.71
CA THR A 654 -13.78 -7.28 -26.88
C THR A 654 -14.43 -8.36 -26.03
N LEU A 655 -14.66 -8.08 -24.74
CA LEU A 655 -15.25 -9.03 -23.81
C LEU A 655 -16.69 -9.43 -24.19
N TRP A 656 -17.54 -8.45 -24.51
CA TRP A 656 -18.93 -8.72 -24.87
C TRP A 656 -19.06 -9.43 -26.22
N THR A 657 -18.16 -9.15 -27.18
CA THR A 657 -18.17 -9.84 -28.47
C THR A 657 -17.70 -11.29 -28.34
N SER A 658 -16.74 -11.59 -27.45
CA SER A 658 -16.36 -12.99 -27.16
C SER A 658 -17.49 -13.77 -26.48
N ASP A 659 -18.18 -13.15 -25.52
CA ASP A 659 -19.31 -13.80 -24.82
C ASP A 659 -20.46 -14.13 -25.78
N MET A 660 -20.73 -13.24 -26.75
CA MET A 660 -21.72 -13.50 -27.80
C MET A 660 -21.31 -14.65 -28.73
N GLN A 661 -20.02 -14.77 -29.07
CA GLN A 661 -19.50 -15.87 -29.90
C GLN A 661 -19.53 -17.23 -29.21
N ASP A 662 -19.37 -17.28 -27.88
CA ASP A 662 -19.53 -18.51 -27.10
C ASP A 662 -21.00 -18.89 -26.87
N SER A 663 -21.92 -17.92 -26.88
CA SER A 663 -23.37 -18.18 -26.81
C SER A 663 -23.99 -18.71 -28.11
N ASP A 664 -23.31 -18.55 -29.26
CA ASP A 664 -23.74 -19.00 -30.59
C ASP A 664 -23.19 -20.40 -30.99
N LYS A 665 -22.46 -21.10 -30.10
CA LYS A 665 -22.06 -22.50 -30.34
C LYS A 665 -23.28 -23.42 -30.21
N PRO A 666 -23.56 -24.31 -31.19
CA PRO A 666 -24.60 -25.30 -31.03
C PRO A 666 -24.27 -26.21 -29.85
N ALA A 667 -25.24 -26.41 -28.95
CA ALA A 667 -25.15 -27.41 -27.90
C ALA A 667 -25.16 -28.81 -28.54
N ASP A 668 -23.99 -29.34 -28.88
CA ASP A 668 -23.87 -30.69 -29.42
C ASP A 668 -23.78 -31.74 -28.30
N ALA A 669 -24.70 -32.69 -28.44
CA ALA A 669 -24.68 -34.09 -28.02
C ALA A 669 -24.52 -34.41 -26.51
N LYS A 670 -25.66 -34.81 -25.93
CA LYS A 670 -25.73 -35.81 -24.87
C LYS A 670 -24.89 -37.04 -25.26
N ASP A 671 -23.91 -37.39 -24.45
CA ASP A 671 -23.36 -38.74 -24.44
C ASP A 671 -24.44 -39.70 -23.90
N GLU A 672 -25.07 -40.44 -24.82
CA GLU A 672 -25.82 -41.66 -24.50
C GLU A 672 -24.82 -42.79 -24.23
N GLU A 673 -24.69 -43.20 -22.96
CA GLU A 673 -24.14 -44.51 -22.63
C GLU A 673 -25.09 -45.61 -23.16
N ALA A 674 -24.64 -46.36 -24.16
CA ALA A 674 -25.25 -47.61 -24.56
C ALA A 674 -24.60 -48.79 -23.76
N PRO A 675 -25.39 -49.77 -23.30
CA PRO A 675 -24.94 -50.83 -22.41
C PRO A 675 -24.21 -51.95 -23.18
N ALA A 676 -23.24 -52.57 -22.52
CA ALA A 676 -22.70 -53.87 -22.93
C ALA A 676 -23.18 -54.94 -21.95
N ASP A 677 -23.96 -55.87 -22.48
CA ASP A 677 -24.55 -57.03 -21.81
C ASP A 677 -23.52 -57.99 -21.18
N GLU A 678 -23.89 -58.55 -20.04
CA GLU A 678 -23.59 -59.95 -19.69
C GLU A 678 -24.84 -60.81 -19.96
N ALA A 679 -24.65 -61.82 -20.82
CA ALA A 679 -25.47 -63.02 -21.08
C ALA A 679 -26.74 -62.93 -21.96
#